data_AF-A0A7J8IPU5-F1
#
_entry.id   AF-A0A7J8IPU5-F1
#
_cell.length_a   1.000
_cell.length_b   1.000
_cell.length_c   1.000
_cell.angle_alpha   90.00
_cell.angle_beta   90.00
_cell.angle_gamma   90.00
#
_symmetry.space_group_name_H-M   'P 1'
#
loop_
_entity.id
_entity.type
_entity.pdbx_description
1 polymer ?
#
loop_
_entity_poly.entity_id
_entity_poly.type
_entity_poly.pdbx_seq_one_letter_code
_entity_poly.pdbx_strand_id
1 'polypeptide(L)'
;MLCATSRLLAARAAAASPAQPRARGPAPRCRRRELHFPGHPKLPLCGFLAGRLARLSVPTGRRAILRRGRMPPVVGGGSELRLRKGRCGPQVARALGPDVAAEAAARSPKRPAWGLRRFEAAGWWVSLALVTLLSFATRFHRLDEPRHVCWDETHFGKMGSYYINRTFFFDVHPPLGKMLIGLAGYLSGYDGTFMFQRPGDKYEQHNYMGMRRFCASLGSLLIPFAYLIVLELSKSLPAALLTAALLTFDTGCLTLSQYILLDPILMFFIMAAMLSMVKYNSCADRPFSAPWWFWLSLTGINLAGALGVKFVGLFIILQVGWNTISDLWHLFGDLSLSLVTMGKHLTARILCLIVLPLALYTATYAVHFMVLNKSGPGDGFFSSAFQARLAGNNLHNASIPEHLAYGSVITVKNLRMAIGYLHSHRHLYPEGIGARQQQVTTYLHKDYNNLWIIKKHNTNSDPLDPSFPVEFVRHGDIIRLEHKETSRNLHSHYHEAPLTRKHYQVTGYGINGTGDSNDFWRIEVVNRKFGNRIKVLRSRIRFIHLVTGCVLGSSGKILPKWGWEQVEVTCTPYLKETLNSIWNVEDHINPKLPNISLDVLQPSFPEILLESHMVMIRGNNGLKPNDNEFTSKPWHWPINYQGLRFSGINDTDFRVYLLGNPVVWWLNLLSIALYLLSGSIIAVAVQRGAHLPAEVEGLSEVLLRGGGQLLLGWVLHYFPFFLMGRVLYFHHYFPAMLFSSMLTGVLWDTLLRLCAWSLASFSLASSIHVLGVLSLVLGTAYSFYLFHPLAYGMAGVMGLLKPLQGLQSQSRNFLGTASCGASSRTLPAVDEAPQRA
;
A
#
# COMPACT_ATOMS: atom_id res chain seq x y z
N MET A 1 -16.38 18.83 40.52
CA MET A 1 -17.48 18.86 41.52
C MET A 1 -18.80 18.78 40.76
N LEU A 2 -19.56 17.71 41.07
CA LEU A 2 -21.01 17.51 40.96
C LEU A 2 -21.62 17.52 39.53
N CYS A 3 -22.10 16.40 38.95
CA CYS A 3 -23.29 15.57 39.32
C CYS A 3 -24.55 16.43 39.56
N ALA A 4 -25.76 16.10 39.16
CA ALA A 4 -26.38 14.99 38.45
C ALA A 4 -27.89 15.35 38.29
N THR A 5 -28.64 14.44 37.64
CA THR A 5 -30.08 14.15 37.87
C THR A 5 -31.13 15.22 37.58
N SER A 6 -32.14 14.88 36.76
CA SER A 6 -33.40 14.32 37.27
C SER A 6 -34.36 13.89 36.15
N ARG A 7 -35.07 12.79 36.44
CA ARG A 7 -36.12 12.13 35.66
C ARG A 7 -37.45 12.86 35.84
N LEU A 8 -38.40 12.68 34.92
CA LEU A 8 -39.78 12.36 35.29
C LEU A 8 -40.58 11.71 34.14
N LEU A 9 -41.31 10.68 34.55
CA LEU A 9 -42.18 9.77 33.80
C LEU A 9 -43.54 10.41 33.49
N ALA A 10 -44.17 9.97 32.40
CA ALA A 10 -45.58 9.56 32.42
C ALA A 10 -45.85 8.58 31.27
N ALA A 11 -46.35 7.40 31.63
CA ALA A 11 -46.81 6.32 30.76
C ALA A 11 -48.31 6.12 30.94
N ARG A 12 -49.01 5.75 29.86
CA ARG A 12 -50.26 4.94 29.74
C ARG A 12 -50.83 5.19 28.33
N ALA A 13 -51.44 4.26 27.60
CA ALA A 13 -51.64 2.81 27.70
C ALA A 13 -52.08 2.30 26.31
N ALA A 14 -51.99 0.99 26.12
CA ALA A 14 -52.20 0.22 24.89
C ALA A 14 -53.67 0.05 24.46
N ALA A 15 -53.89 -0.29 23.17
CA ALA A 15 -54.70 -1.45 22.74
C ALA A 15 -54.64 -1.65 21.20
N ALA A 16 -54.91 -2.88 20.77
CA ALA A 16 -54.46 -3.53 19.54
C ALA A 16 -55.46 -3.51 18.34
N SER A 17 -54.88 -3.63 17.13
CA SER A 17 -55.21 -4.38 15.88
C SER A 17 -56.56 -5.12 15.69
N PRO A 18 -56.89 -5.70 14.50
CA PRO A 18 -56.59 -5.40 13.07
C PRO A 18 -57.84 -5.51 12.14
N ALA A 19 -57.76 -5.13 10.84
CA ALA A 19 -58.44 -5.82 9.71
C ALA A 19 -58.22 -5.13 8.33
N GLN A 20 -57.93 -5.95 7.31
CA GLN A 20 -58.11 -5.73 5.85
C GLN A 20 -59.34 -6.57 5.39
N PRO A 21 -59.79 -6.63 4.10
CA PRO A 21 -59.59 -5.78 2.90
C PRO A 21 -60.92 -5.50 2.14
N ARG A 22 -60.92 -4.64 1.08
CA ARG A 22 -61.67 -4.86 -0.19
C ARG A 22 -61.40 -3.77 -1.23
N ALA A 23 -61.46 -4.19 -2.50
CA ALA A 23 -61.07 -3.47 -3.71
C ALA A 23 -62.24 -2.78 -4.43
N ARG A 24 -61.95 -1.68 -5.16
CA ARG A 24 -62.35 -1.33 -6.57
C ARG A 24 -62.11 0.17 -6.83
N GLY A 25 -61.50 0.52 -7.97
CA GLY A 25 -61.26 1.90 -8.45
C GLY A 25 -62.52 2.56 -9.06
N PRO A 26 -62.42 3.59 -9.96
CA PRO A 26 -61.22 4.22 -10.54
C PRO A 26 -61.18 5.78 -10.54
N ALA A 27 -59.97 6.33 -10.77
CA ALA A 27 -59.58 7.69 -11.26
C ALA A 27 -60.00 8.95 -10.44
N PRO A 28 -59.09 9.94 -10.29
CA PRO A 28 -59.02 11.00 -11.29
C PRO A 28 -57.63 11.58 -11.61
N ARG A 29 -57.62 12.36 -12.70
CA ARG A 29 -56.55 13.17 -13.29
C ARG A 29 -55.85 14.11 -12.28
N CYS A 30 -54.53 14.28 -12.41
CA CYS A 30 -53.93 15.61 -12.25
C CYS A 30 -52.61 15.79 -13.03
N ARG A 31 -52.44 17.02 -13.53
CA ARG A 31 -51.52 17.51 -14.55
C ARG A 31 -50.05 17.47 -14.10
N ARG A 32 -49.14 17.14 -15.02
CA ARG A 32 -47.70 17.38 -14.91
C ARG A 32 -47.31 18.47 -15.91
N ARG A 33 -46.72 19.56 -15.44
CA ARG A 33 -46.13 20.63 -16.25
C ARG A 33 -44.86 20.12 -16.93
N GLU A 34 -44.81 20.27 -18.24
CA GLU A 34 -43.62 20.10 -19.08
C GLU A 34 -42.78 21.38 -19.06
N LEU A 35 -41.46 21.21 -18.98
CA LEU A 35 -40.45 22.24 -19.26
C LEU A 35 -39.72 21.80 -20.53
N HIS A 36 -39.92 22.58 -21.59
CA HIS A 36 -39.27 22.45 -22.90
C HIS A 36 -37.83 22.98 -22.83
N PHE A 37 -36.90 22.22 -23.42
CA PHE A 37 -35.65 22.75 -24.00
C PHE A 37 -35.59 22.32 -25.48
N PRO A 38 -35.25 23.21 -26.42
CA PRO A 38 -35.35 22.94 -27.86
C PRO A 38 -34.19 22.08 -28.38
N GLY A 39 -34.50 21.31 -29.41
CA GLY A 39 -33.69 20.20 -29.93
C GLY A 39 -32.54 20.59 -30.86
N HIS A 40 -31.55 19.69 -30.88
CA HIS A 40 -30.55 19.60 -31.94
C HIS A 40 -31.05 18.67 -33.07
N PRO A 41 -30.83 19.02 -34.35
CA PRO A 41 -31.27 18.21 -35.48
C PRO A 41 -30.33 17.01 -35.70
N LYS A 42 -30.94 15.86 -36.02
CA LYS A 42 -30.26 14.70 -36.61
C LYS A 42 -30.11 14.93 -38.11
N LEU A 43 -28.92 14.65 -38.65
CA LEU A 43 -28.71 14.25 -40.05
C LEU A 43 -27.62 13.17 -40.12
N PRO A 44 -27.65 12.32 -41.17
CA PRO A 44 -27.05 11.00 -41.22
C PRO A 44 -25.64 11.04 -41.83
N LEU A 45 -24.82 10.03 -41.58
CA LEU A 45 -23.62 9.79 -42.37
C LEU A 45 -23.56 8.33 -42.82
N CYS A 46 -23.69 8.13 -44.13
CA CYS A 46 -23.40 6.89 -44.82
C CYS A 46 -22.05 7.02 -45.55
N GLY A 47 -21.26 5.96 -45.46
CA GLY A 47 -20.12 5.49 -46.26
C GLY A 47 -19.34 6.43 -47.17
N PHE A 48 -18.00 6.38 -47.04
CA PHE A 48 -17.11 6.06 -48.17
C PHE A 48 -15.72 5.62 -47.65
N LEU A 49 -15.10 4.69 -48.38
CA LEU A 49 -13.69 4.27 -48.38
C LEU A 49 -13.25 3.14 -47.42
N ALA A 50 -13.46 1.91 -47.91
CA ALA A 50 -12.54 0.80 -47.74
C ALA A 50 -11.42 0.86 -48.79
N GLY A 51 -10.18 0.59 -48.42
CA GLY A 51 -9.07 0.52 -49.38
C GLY A 51 -7.67 0.35 -48.78
N ARG A 52 -7.34 -0.89 -48.41
CA ARG A 52 -6.01 -1.55 -48.39
C ARG A 52 -4.74 -0.69 -48.23
N LEU A 53 -3.98 -0.95 -47.16
CA LEU A 53 -2.52 -0.80 -47.16
C LEU A 53 -1.87 -2.03 -46.53
N ALA A 54 -1.32 -2.88 -47.41
CA ALA A 54 -0.42 -3.98 -47.09
C ALA A 54 1.02 -3.57 -47.42
N ARG A 55 1.94 -4.18 -46.67
CA ARG A 55 3.39 -4.06 -46.67
C ARG A 55 4.04 -4.15 -48.06
N LEU A 56 5.15 -3.43 -48.25
CA LEU A 56 6.29 -3.75 -49.14
C LEU A 56 7.53 -3.06 -48.53
N SER A 57 8.52 -3.73 -47.94
CA SER A 57 9.58 -4.60 -48.49
C SER A 57 10.48 -3.93 -49.53
N VAL A 58 11.69 -3.63 -49.07
CA VAL A 58 12.90 -3.21 -49.80
C VAL A 58 13.33 -4.28 -50.83
N PRO A 59 13.86 -3.88 -51.99
CA PRO A 59 14.75 -4.74 -52.78
C PRO A 59 16.18 -4.20 -52.91
N THR A 60 17.06 -5.16 -53.20
CA THR A 60 18.51 -5.16 -53.24
C THR A 60 19.10 -4.90 -54.64
N GLY A 61 20.23 -4.17 -54.69
CA GLY A 61 21.44 -4.48 -55.48
C GLY A 61 21.53 -4.12 -56.99
N ARG A 62 22.50 -3.24 -57.39
CA ARG A 62 23.85 -3.58 -57.94
C ARG A 62 24.50 -2.46 -58.81
N ARG A 63 25.82 -2.27 -58.57
CA ARG A 63 26.95 -1.81 -59.45
C ARG A 63 26.96 -0.32 -59.88
N ALA A 64 28.06 0.45 -59.88
CA ALA A 64 29.45 0.11 -60.22
C ALA A 64 30.51 1.13 -59.68
N ILE A 65 31.61 0.59 -59.12
CA ILE A 65 33.06 0.83 -59.39
C ILE A 65 33.65 2.27 -59.31
N LEU A 66 34.62 2.55 -58.40
CA LEU A 66 36.09 2.63 -58.67
C LEU A 66 36.96 3.10 -57.48
N ARG A 67 38.03 2.32 -57.22
CA ARG A 67 39.38 2.61 -56.64
C ARG A 67 39.50 3.19 -55.21
N ARG A 68 40.09 2.47 -54.23
CA ARG A 68 41.46 1.93 -54.03
C ARG A 68 42.41 2.98 -53.40
N GLY A 69 42.88 2.75 -52.17
CA GLY A 69 44.11 3.38 -51.67
C GLY A 69 44.29 3.48 -50.15
N ARG A 70 44.95 2.46 -49.58
CA ARG A 70 45.69 2.35 -48.30
C ARG A 70 46.13 3.63 -47.52
N MET A 71 46.02 3.51 -46.19
CA MET A 71 46.85 4.02 -45.06
C MET A 71 48.39 3.92 -45.24
N PRO A 72 49.29 4.40 -44.32
CA PRO A 72 49.18 5.28 -43.13
C PRO A 72 50.32 6.38 -43.06
N PRO A 73 51.01 6.67 -41.92
CA PRO A 73 50.99 7.93 -41.12
C PRO A 73 52.35 8.69 -41.13
N VAL A 74 52.56 9.66 -40.20
CA VAL A 74 53.83 10.01 -39.46
C VAL A 74 53.83 11.52 -39.03
N VAL A 75 53.76 11.83 -37.71
CA VAL A 75 54.80 12.34 -36.76
C VAL A 75 55.35 13.77 -36.98
N GLY A 76 55.26 14.60 -35.94
CA GLY A 76 56.43 15.31 -35.37
C GLY A 76 56.45 16.85 -35.37
N GLY A 77 56.81 17.44 -34.22
CA GLY A 77 57.50 18.74 -34.15
C GLY A 77 56.91 19.77 -33.19
N GLY A 78 57.60 20.07 -32.09
CA GLY A 78 57.20 21.06 -31.09
C GLY A 78 57.86 22.44 -31.24
N SER A 79 57.48 23.39 -30.37
CA SER A 79 58.35 24.32 -29.62
C SER A 79 57.53 25.47 -29.03
N GLU A 80 57.83 25.83 -27.79
CA GLU A 80 57.47 27.08 -27.13
C GLU A 80 57.97 28.31 -27.89
N LEU A 81 57.27 29.46 -27.78
CA LEU A 81 57.85 30.73 -27.33
C LEU A 81 56.80 31.85 -27.16
N ARG A 82 56.85 32.53 -26.01
CA ARG A 82 56.20 33.80 -25.65
C ARG A 82 56.82 34.98 -26.41
N LEU A 83 56.06 36.06 -26.66
CA LEU A 83 56.44 37.48 -26.43
C LEU A 83 55.20 38.38 -26.74
N ARG A 84 54.64 39.16 -25.79
CA ARG A 84 55.02 40.49 -25.22
C ARG A 84 54.35 41.70 -25.91
N LYS A 85 53.41 42.30 -25.16
CA LYS A 85 53.20 43.73 -24.86
C LYS A 85 53.81 44.79 -25.81
N GLY A 86 52.94 45.70 -26.28
CA GLY A 86 53.29 47.03 -26.77
C GLY A 86 52.32 48.09 -26.20
N ARG A 87 52.86 49.21 -25.74
CA ARG A 87 52.20 50.36 -25.08
C ARG A 87 52.69 51.62 -25.80
N CYS A 88 51.81 52.55 -26.16
CA CYS A 88 52.04 54.02 -26.16
C CYS A 88 50.75 54.78 -26.55
N GLY A 89 50.46 55.90 -25.86
CA GLY A 89 49.46 56.92 -26.21
C GLY A 89 50.06 58.01 -27.14
N PRO A 90 49.61 59.30 -27.14
CA PRO A 90 48.66 59.96 -26.23
C PRO A 90 47.66 61.00 -26.85
N GLN A 91 46.77 61.52 -25.97
CA GLN A 91 46.05 62.83 -25.94
C GLN A 91 44.90 63.17 -26.93
N VAL A 92 43.71 63.47 -26.38
CA VAL A 92 43.08 64.82 -26.28
C VAL A 92 42.17 64.87 -25.04
N ALA A 93 42.28 65.93 -24.24
CA ALA A 93 41.48 66.19 -23.03
C ALA A 93 40.32 67.16 -23.30
N ARG A 94 39.20 67.00 -22.59
CA ARG A 94 38.23 68.07 -22.31
C ARG A 94 37.71 67.94 -20.88
N ALA A 95 37.67 69.08 -20.20
CA ALA A 95 37.54 69.25 -18.76
C ALA A 95 36.10 69.07 -18.23
N LEU A 96 35.98 68.53 -17.01
CA LEU A 96 34.83 68.71 -16.10
C LEU A 96 35.34 68.69 -14.65
N GLY A 97 34.82 69.61 -13.84
CA GLY A 97 35.42 70.08 -12.58
C GLY A 97 35.31 69.16 -11.36
N PRO A 98 36.03 69.49 -10.27
CA PRO A 98 36.30 68.60 -9.16
C PRO A 98 35.34 68.79 -7.98
N ASP A 99 34.03 68.59 -8.16
CA ASP A 99 33.07 68.57 -7.03
C ASP A 99 32.10 67.37 -7.03
N VAL A 100 32.23 66.46 -8.01
CA VAL A 100 31.41 65.22 -8.09
C VAL A 100 32.20 63.97 -7.68
N ALA A 101 33.52 64.09 -7.52
CA ALA A 101 34.40 62.96 -7.21
C ALA A 101 34.47 62.60 -5.71
N ALA A 102 34.06 63.49 -4.81
CA ALA A 102 34.12 63.26 -3.37
C ALA A 102 32.91 62.47 -2.83
N GLU A 103 31.77 62.48 -3.52
CA GLU A 103 30.53 61.83 -3.05
C GLU A 103 30.29 60.44 -3.67
N ALA A 104 31.01 60.12 -4.77
CA ALA A 104 30.98 58.80 -5.40
C ALA A 104 31.88 57.75 -4.73
N ALA A 105 32.76 58.14 -3.80
CA ALA A 105 33.67 57.23 -3.10
C ALA A 105 33.08 56.58 -1.83
N ALA A 106 31.88 56.99 -1.40
CA ALA A 106 31.24 56.50 -0.16
C ALA A 106 30.22 55.36 -0.36
N ARG A 107 29.99 54.89 -1.60
CA ARG A 107 29.04 53.79 -1.90
C ARG A 107 29.67 52.71 -2.78
N SER A 108 30.67 52.02 -2.24
CA SER A 108 31.13 50.73 -2.76
C SER A 108 30.71 49.62 -1.80
N PRO A 109 29.91 48.62 -2.20
CA PRO A 109 29.57 47.51 -1.34
C PRO A 109 30.85 46.68 -1.13
N LYS A 110 31.36 46.69 0.11
CA LYS A 110 32.45 45.80 0.55
C LYS A 110 32.09 44.37 0.15
N ARG A 111 32.88 43.77 -0.74
CA ARG A 111 32.80 42.33 -1.04
C ARG A 111 32.92 41.56 0.29
N PRO A 112 31.99 40.64 0.63
CA PRO A 112 32.14 39.84 1.83
C PRO A 112 33.38 38.94 1.69
N ALA A 113 34.17 38.87 2.75
CA ALA A 113 35.42 38.11 2.79
C ALA A 113 35.17 36.63 2.49
N TRP A 114 35.85 36.10 1.47
CA TRP A 114 35.80 34.70 1.04
C TRP A 114 36.10 33.68 2.16
N GLY A 115 36.76 34.09 3.25
CA GLY A 115 37.04 33.25 4.41
C GLY A 115 35.80 32.91 5.26
N LEU A 116 34.85 33.83 5.41
CA LEU A 116 33.71 33.66 6.33
C LEU A 116 32.69 32.61 5.81
N ARG A 117 32.44 32.59 4.49
CA ARG A 117 31.58 31.57 3.83
C ARG A 117 32.16 30.15 3.93
N ARG A 118 33.48 30.01 4.02
CA ARG A 118 34.16 28.71 4.09
C ARG A 118 34.03 28.09 5.49
N PHE A 119 34.05 28.91 6.54
CA PHE A 119 33.79 28.50 7.93
C PHE A 119 32.32 28.18 8.19
N GLU A 120 31.37 28.96 7.65
CA GLU A 120 29.93 28.64 7.74
C GLU A 120 29.58 27.33 7.03
N ALA A 121 30.12 27.11 5.82
CA ALA A 121 29.93 25.87 5.09
C ALA A 121 30.50 24.65 5.85
N ALA A 122 31.68 24.79 6.48
CA ALA A 122 32.26 23.74 7.30
C ALA A 122 31.40 23.40 8.53
N GLY A 123 30.83 24.41 9.20
CA GLY A 123 29.94 24.21 10.35
C GLY A 123 28.67 23.42 10.02
N TRP A 124 28.12 23.60 8.82
CA TRP A 124 26.94 22.84 8.36
C TRP A 124 27.26 21.36 8.14
N TRP A 125 28.39 21.05 7.49
CA TRP A 125 28.82 19.66 7.27
C TRP A 125 29.13 18.94 8.58
N VAL A 126 29.75 19.64 9.54
CA VAL A 126 29.99 19.10 10.88
C VAL A 126 28.68 18.80 11.62
N SER A 127 27.71 19.72 11.56
CA SER A 127 26.39 19.53 12.18
C SER A 127 25.64 18.34 11.58
N LEU A 128 25.64 18.21 10.25
CA LEU A 128 25.02 17.08 9.55
C LEU A 128 25.71 15.75 9.91
N ALA A 129 27.04 15.72 9.97
CA ALA A 129 27.80 14.54 10.37
C ALA A 129 27.46 14.13 11.81
N LEU A 130 27.38 15.08 12.75
CA LEU A 130 27.01 14.83 14.13
C LEU A 130 25.59 14.25 14.27
N VAL A 131 24.62 14.87 13.59
CA VAL A 131 23.22 14.39 13.57
C VAL A 131 23.15 12.98 13.01
N THR A 132 23.89 12.70 11.94
CA THR A 132 23.93 11.36 11.32
C THR A 132 24.56 10.34 12.27
N LEU A 133 25.70 10.66 12.89
CA LEU A 133 26.36 9.78 13.86
C LEU A 133 25.45 9.47 15.05
N LEU A 134 24.78 10.48 15.62
CA LEU A 134 23.86 10.29 16.74
C LEU A 134 22.64 9.44 16.36
N SER A 135 22.11 9.66 15.15
CA SER A 135 21.02 8.85 14.60
C SER A 135 21.38 7.37 14.49
N PHE A 136 22.55 7.06 13.93
CA PHE A 136 23.05 5.69 13.85
C PHE A 136 23.37 5.12 15.24
N ALA A 137 24.01 5.90 16.12
CA ALA A 137 24.36 5.46 17.48
C ALA A 137 23.11 5.02 18.27
N THR A 138 22.02 5.78 18.20
CA THR A 138 20.77 5.44 18.89
C THR A 138 20.10 4.20 18.30
N ARG A 139 19.97 4.09 16.98
CA ARG A 139 19.24 2.97 16.35
C ARG A 139 20.02 1.65 16.34
N PHE A 140 21.35 1.70 16.30
CA PHE A 140 22.19 0.50 16.37
C PHE A 140 22.47 0.04 17.80
N HIS A 141 22.12 0.84 18.81
CA HIS A 141 22.27 0.44 20.20
C HIS A 141 21.37 -0.76 20.52
N ARG A 142 21.98 -1.84 21.04
CA ARG A 142 21.30 -3.09 21.46
C ARG A 142 20.40 -3.72 20.40
N LEU A 143 20.80 -3.67 19.13
CA LEU A 143 20.02 -4.23 18.02
C LEU A 143 19.85 -5.77 18.11
N ASP A 144 20.75 -6.46 18.81
CA ASP A 144 20.68 -7.90 19.04
C ASP A 144 19.74 -8.29 20.19
N GLU A 145 19.27 -7.34 21.00
CA GLU A 145 18.27 -7.54 22.03
C GLU A 145 16.90 -6.96 21.58
N PRO A 146 15.78 -7.69 21.69
CA PRO A 146 15.63 -9.09 22.07
C PRO A 146 16.05 -10.09 20.99
N ARG A 147 16.61 -11.24 21.41
CA ARG A 147 16.98 -12.39 20.55
C ARG A 147 15.78 -13.30 20.20
N HIS A 148 14.62 -12.70 20.03
CA HIS A 148 13.40 -13.38 19.63
C HIS A 148 12.56 -12.51 18.71
N VAL A 149 11.65 -13.16 17.98
CA VAL A 149 10.78 -12.56 16.99
C VAL A 149 9.82 -11.57 17.67
N CYS A 150 9.76 -10.35 17.15
CA CYS A 150 8.80 -9.33 17.60
C CYS A 150 7.54 -9.30 16.72
N TRP A 151 6.50 -8.62 17.19
CA TRP A 151 5.16 -8.48 16.61
C TRP A 151 5.05 -8.77 15.09
N ASP A 152 5.42 -7.83 14.22
CA ASP A 152 5.30 -7.96 12.76
C ASP A 152 6.56 -8.53 12.07
N GLU A 153 7.62 -8.84 12.83
CA GLU A 153 8.76 -9.59 12.28
C GLU A 153 8.32 -11.00 11.85
N THR A 154 7.29 -11.54 12.50
CA THR A 154 6.64 -12.80 12.12
C THR A 154 6.20 -12.80 10.66
N HIS A 155 5.62 -11.70 10.17
CA HIS A 155 5.12 -11.60 8.81
C HIS A 155 6.24 -11.27 7.82
N PHE A 156 6.99 -10.19 8.06
CA PHE A 156 7.96 -9.71 7.07
C PHE A 156 9.25 -10.53 7.03
N GLY A 157 9.65 -11.12 8.16
CA GLY A 157 10.72 -12.12 8.20
C GLY A 157 10.35 -13.35 7.38
N LYS A 158 9.15 -13.91 7.58
CA LYS A 158 8.61 -15.04 6.81
C LYS A 158 8.57 -14.77 5.31
N MET A 159 8.12 -13.58 4.93
CA MET A 159 8.10 -13.15 3.52
C MET A 159 9.52 -13.01 2.95
N GLY A 160 10.48 -12.55 3.75
CA GLY A 160 11.91 -12.56 3.40
C GLY A 160 12.41 -13.97 3.10
N SER A 161 12.09 -14.95 3.94
CA SER A 161 12.42 -16.37 3.75
C SER A 161 11.82 -16.91 2.45
N TYR A 162 10.59 -16.52 2.09
CA TYR A 162 9.95 -16.93 0.83
C TYR A 162 10.68 -16.43 -0.42
N TYR A 163 11.27 -15.23 -0.39
CA TYR A 163 12.10 -14.76 -1.51
C TYR A 163 13.38 -15.57 -1.65
N ILE A 164 14.02 -15.94 -0.54
CA ILE A 164 15.24 -16.76 -0.54
C ILE A 164 14.94 -18.16 -1.07
N ASN A 165 13.84 -18.78 -0.60
CA ASN A 165 13.42 -20.12 -1.01
C ASN A 165 12.76 -20.16 -2.41
N ARG A 166 12.44 -18.99 -2.97
CA ARG A 166 11.73 -18.78 -4.25
C ARG A 166 10.29 -19.32 -4.26
N THR A 167 9.66 -19.41 -3.10
CA THR A 167 8.29 -19.92 -2.94
C THR A 167 7.29 -18.77 -3.03
N PHE A 168 6.30 -18.91 -3.91
CA PHE A 168 5.29 -17.88 -4.12
C PHE A 168 4.40 -17.71 -2.89
N PHE A 169 4.08 -16.45 -2.57
CA PHE A 169 3.17 -16.09 -1.50
C PHE A 169 2.34 -14.88 -1.92
N PHE A 170 1.19 -14.73 -1.27
CA PHE A 170 0.31 -13.58 -1.45
C PHE A 170 0.45 -12.63 -0.24
N ASP A 171 0.50 -11.33 -0.50
CA ASP A 171 0.40 -10.29 0.52
C ASP A 171 -0.36 -9.06 -0.02
N VAL A 172 -0.97 -8.29 0.88
CA VAL A 172 -1.74 -7.08 0.55
C VAL A 172 -0.86 -5.89 0.21
N HIS A 173 0.42 -5.88 0.60
CA HIS A 173 1.35 -4.81 0.31
C HIS A 173 2.23 -5.11 -0.92
N PRO A 174 2.59 -4.07 -1.68
CA PRO A 174 3.56 -4.19 -2.77
C PRO A 174 4.91 -4.84 -2.36
N PRO A 175 5.65 -5.44 -3.31
CA PRO A 175 6.71 -6.40 -2.99
C PRO A 175 8.07 -5.79 -2.61
N LEU A 176 8.36 -4.52 -2.95
CA LEU A 176 9.71 -3.94 -2.86
C LEU A 176 10.32 -4.07 -1.47
N GLY A 177 9.60 -3.66 -0.42
CA GLY A 177 10.15 -3.66 0.94
C GLY A 177 10.49 -5.07 1.42
N LYS A 178 9.68 -6.07 1.06
CA LYS A 178 9.92 -7.47 1.41
C LYS A 178 11.07 -8.07 0.62
N MET A 179 11.19 -7.71 -0.66
CA MET A 179 12.33 -8.10 -1.49
C MET A 179 13.64 -7.53 -0.93
N LEU A 180 13.63 -6.28 -0.46
CA LEU A 180 14.79 -5.66 0.17
C LEU A 180 15.16 -6.33 1.50
N ILE A 181 14.18 -6.71 2.32
CA ILE A 181 14.41 -7.51 3.54
C ILE A 181 15.01 -8.88 3.19
N GLY A 182 14.44 -9.59 2.21
CA GLY A 182 14.97 -10.86 1.74
C GLY A 182 16.39 -10.74 1.17
N LEU A 183 16.67 -9.68 0.42
CA LEU A 183 18.00 -9.36 -0.10
C LEU A 183 19.00 -9.10 1.03
N ALA A 184 18.62 -8.31 2.03
CA ALA A 184 19.46 -8.04 3.20
C ALA A 184 19.77 -9.33 3.98
N GLY A 185 18.77 -10.20 4.14
CA GLY A 185 18.97 -11.54 4.71
C GLY A 185 19.97 -12.35 3.92
N TYR A 186 19.75 -12.49 2.61
CA TYR A 186 20.61 -13.27 1.71
C TYR A 186 22.07 -12.78 1.73
N LEU A 187 22.29 -11.47 1.60
CA LEU A 187 23.63 -10.87 1.63
C LEU A 187 24.35 -11.04 2.99
N SER A 188 23.59 -11.23 4.06
CA SER A 188 24.12 -11.45 5.41
C SER A 188 24.30 -12.92 5.79
N GLY A 189 23.99 -13.86 4.89
CA GLY A 189 24.12 -15.30 5.15
C GLY A 189 22.92 -15.92 5.87
N TYR A 190 21.72 -15.35 5.75
CA TYR A 190 20.48 -16.02 6.11
C TYR A 190 20.03 -16.95 4.98
N ASP A 191 19.67 -18.18 5.33
CA ASP A 191 19.35 -19.28 4.41
C ASP A 191 17.85 -19.46 4.15
N GLY A 192 16.97 -18.75 4.87
CA GLY A 192 15.53 -18.84 4.66
C GLY A 192 14.84 -20.02 5.37
N THR A 193 15.52 -20.72 6.28
CA THR A 193 14.99 -21.93 6.94
C THR A 193 14.20 -21.62 8.22
N PHE A 194 14.51 -20.52 8.90
CA PHE A 194 13.84 -20.15 10.15
C PHE A 194 12.33 -19.91 9.96
N MET A 195 11.52 -20.58 10.80
CA MET A 195 10.07 -20.51 10.76
C MET A 195 9.55 -19.38 11.67
N PHE A 196 9.28 -18.23 11.06
CA PHE A 196 8.64 -17.09 11.73
C PHE A 196 7.15 -17.38 12.02
N GLN A 197 6.84 -18.06 13.13
CA GLN A 197 5.47 -18.45 13.46
C GLN A 197 4.79 -17.48 14.42
N ARG A 198 5.39 -17.22 15.57
CA ARG A 198 4.79 -16.43 16.65
C ARG A 198 5.76 -15.42 17.26
N PRO A 199 5.26 -14.26 17.75
CA PRO A 199 6.08 -13.37 18.54
C PRO A 199 6.59 -14.08 19.80
N GLY A 200 7.88 -13.97 20.08
CA GLY A 200 8.56 -14.67 21.19
C GLY A 200 9.41 -15.87 20.76
N ASP A 201 9.26 -16.36 19.52
CA ASP A 201 10.10 -17.45 19.01
C ASP A 201 11.57 -17.01 18.97
N LYS A 202 12.48 -17.84 19.52
CA LYS A 202 13.91 -17.54 19.56
C LYS A 202 14.56 -17.86 18.22
N TYR A 203 15.48 -17.03 17.76
CA TYR A 203 16.16 -17.20 16.47
C TYR A 203 17.17 -18.37 16.41
N GLU A 204 17.54 -18.92 17.57
CA GLU A 204 18.51 -20.01 17.71
C GLU A 204 19.84 -19.67 16.99
N GLN A 205 20.28 -20.50 16.02
CA GLN A 205 21.53 -20.33 15.27
C GLN A 205 21.35 -19.58 13.95
N HIS A 206 20.16 -19.04 13.66
CA HIS A 206 19.88 -18.41 12.37
C HIS A 206 20.35 -16.95 12.30
N ASN A 207 20.93 -16.55 11.17
CA ASN A 207 21.50 -15.21 10.95
C ASN A 207 20.44 -14.13 10.59
N TYR A 208 19.60 -13.72 11.53
CA TYR A 208 18.58 -12.68 11.30
C TYR A 208 19.11 -11.22 11.32
N MET A 209 20.32 -11.02 11.88
CA MET A 209 20.85 -9.67 12.18
C MET A 209 21.03 -8.77 10.96
N GLY A 210 21.30 -9.32 9.77
CA GLY A 210 21.42 -8.52 8.56
C GLY A 210 20.13 -7.78 8.19
N MET A 211 18.98 -8.43 8.42
CA MET A 211 17.67 -7.83 8.16
C MET A 211 17.39 -6.66 9.12
N ARG A 212 17.64 -6.84 10.43
CA ARG A 212 17.50 -5.76 11.43
C ARG A 212 18.46 -4.60 11.14
N ARG A 213 19.72 -4.89 10.82
CA ARG A 213 20.71 -3.86 10.45
C ARG A 213 20.26 -3.05 9.24
N PHE A 214 19.69 -3.70 8.23
CA PHE A 214 19.17 -3.02 7.05
C PHE A 214 18.02 -2.06 7.39
N CYS A 215 17.02 -2.53 8.15
CA CYS A 215 15.93 -1.67 8.62
C CYS A 215 16.44 -0.51 9.49
N ALA A 216 17.38 -0.78 10.41
CA ALA A 216 17.99 0.22 11.27
C ALA A 216 18.80 1.26 10.49
N SER A 217 19.53 0.86 9.43
CA SER A 217 20.24 1.77 8.53
C SER A 217 19.28 2.73 7.83
N LEU A 218 18.19 2.23 7.24
CA LEU A 218 17.20 3.07 6.57
C LEU A 218 16.44 3.96 7.55
N GLY A 219 16.08 3.43 8.72
CA GLY A 219 15.49 4.20 9.82
C GLY A 219 16.41 5.29 10.37
N SER A 220 17.73 5.09 10.32
CA SER A 220 18.74 6.09 10.73
C SER A 220 18.87 7.24 9.74
N LEU A 221 18.52 7.03 8.46
CA LEU A 221 18.56 8.08 7.44
C LEU A 221 17.36 9.06 7.52
N LEU A 222 16.30 8.71 8.27
CA LEU A 222 15.12 9.57 8.44
C LEU A 222 15.46 10.92 9.08
N ILE A 223 16.36 10.92 10.05
CA ILE A 223 16.77 12.08 10.85
C ILE A 223 17.61 13.06 10.03
N PRO A 224 18.70 12.66 9.35
CA PRO A 224 19.42 13.57 8.46
C PRO A 224 18.54 14.06 7.31
N PHE A 225 17.59 13.25 6.80
CA PHE A 225 16.63 13.74 5.80
C PHE A 225 15.71 14.82 6.37
N ALA A 226 15.13 14.62 7.56
CA ALA A 226 14.30 15.63 8.22
C ALA A 226 15.09 16.92 8.51
N TYR A 227 16.32 16.78 9.00
CA TYR A 227 17.25 17.90 9.19
C TYR A 227 17.47 18.68 7.91
N LEU A 228 17.78 18.00 6.79
CA LEU A 228 18.02 18.66 5.51
C LEU A 228 16.75 19.28 4.90
N ILE A 229 15.58 18.66 5.08
CA ILE A 229 14.29 19.20 4.65
C ILE A 229 14.02 20.51 5.39
N VAL A 230 14.08 20.49 6.72
CA VAL A 230 13.80 21.68 7.55
C VAL A 230 14.85 22.76 7.30
N LEU A 231 16.13 22.41 7.14
CA LEU A 231 17.18 23.36 6.81
C LEU A 231 16.91 24.04 5.46
N GLU A 232 16.43 23.28 4.46
CA GLU A 232 16.14 23.83 3.13
C GLU A 232 14.87 24.70 3.13
N LEU A 233 13.83 24.32 3.89
CA LEU A 233 12.56 25.06 4.00
C LEU A 233 12.65 26.33 4.86
N SER A 234 13.33 26.26 6.00
CA SER A 234 13.41 27.36 6.98
C SER A 234 14.66 28.21 6.86
N LYS A 235 15.70 27.71 6.19
CA LYS A 235 17.06 28.32 6.16
C LYS A 235 17.65 28.54 7.56
N SER A 236 17.15 27.84 8.58
CA SER A 236 17.53 27.99 9.98
C SER A 236 18.17 26.72 10.52
N LEU A 237 19.43 26.83 10.94
CA LEU A 237 20.17 25.73 11.57
C LEU A 237 19.54 25.29 12.92
N PRO A 238 19.14 26.21 13.83
CA PRO A 238 18.45 25.83 15.06
C PRO A 238 17.14 25.04 14.83
N ALA A 239 16.32 25.43 13.85
CA ALA A 239 15.10 24.71 13.50
C ALA A 239 15.41 23.27 13.06
N ALA A 240 16.41 23.11 12.20
CA ALA A 240 16.84 21.80 11.71
C ALA A 240 17.41 20.90 12.83
N LEU A 241 18.22 21.47 13.73
CA LEU A 241 18.76 20.74 14.90
C LEU A 241 17.66 20.35 15.87
N LEU A 242 16.67 21.21 16.11
CA LEU A 242 15.52 20.90 16.96
C LEU A 242 14.70 19.76 16.37
N THR A 243 14.39 19.79 15.07
CA THR A 243 13.73 18.66 14.38
C THR A 243 14.53 17.37 14.49
N ALA A 244 15.85 17.44 14.28
CA ALA A 244 16.71 16.27 14.40
C ALA A 244 16.69 15.69 15.82
N ALA A 245 16.72 16.54 16.85
CA ALA A 245 16.62 16.13 18.25
C ALA A 245 15.27 15.45 18.53
N LEU A 246 14.14 16.05 18.13
CA LEU A 246 12.80 15.50 18.33
C LEU A 246 12.67 14.08 17.76
N LEU A 247 13.20 13.82 16.55
CA LEU A 247 13.13 12.52 15.89
C LEU A 247 14.19 11.51 16.36
N THR A 248 15.34 11.99 16.84
CA THR A 248 16.37 11.14 17.43
C THR A 248 15.91 10.60 18.78
N PHE A 249 15.26 11.45 19.56
CA PHE A 249 14.81 11.19 20.94
C PHE A 249 13.35 10.73 21.03
N ASP A 250 12.73 10.34 19.91
CA ASP A 250 11.42 9.68 19.90
C ASP A 250 11.57 8.15 20.00
N THR A 251 11.00 7.58 21.06
CA THR A 251 11.06 6.14 21.37
C THR A 251 10.28 5.30 20.36
N GLY A 252 9.18 5.83 19.82
CA GLY A 252 8.36 5.11 18.85
C GLY A 252 9.09 4.91 17.52
N CYS A 253 9.66 6.00 16.98
CA CYS A 253 10.39 5.99 15.72
C CYS A 253 11.65 5.12 15.84
N LEU A 254 12.30 5.16 17.00
CA LEU A 254 13.43 4.28 17.31
C LEU A 254 13.00 2.81 17.27
N THR A 255 11.93 2.45 18.00
CA THR A 255 11.43 1.07 18.06
C THR A 255 11.09 0.55 16.66
N LEU A 256 10.32 1.28 15.85
CA LEU A 256 9.99 0.83 14.49
C LEU A 256 11.21 0.64 13.60
N SER A 257 12.27 1.42 13.81
CA SER A 257 13.50 1.37 13.00
C SER A 257 14.35 0.13 13.25
N GLN A 258 14.30 -0.47 14.46
CA GLN A 258 15.24 -1.53 14.87
C GLN A 258 14.85 -2.93 14.38
N TYR A 259 13.57 -3.16 14.10
CA TYR A 259 13.04 -4.50 13.82
C TYR A 259 12.80 -4.73 12.33
N ILE A 260 12.62 -6.00 11.96
CA ILE A 260 12.34 -6.45 10.58
C ILE A 260 10.92 -6.05 10.19
N LEU A 261 10.75 -4.77 9.84
CA LEU A 261 9.48 -4.16 9.48
C LEU A 261 9.55 -3.48 8.13
N LEU A 262 8.39 -3.32 7.49
CA LEU A 262 8.26 -2.52 6.27
C LEU A 262 8.26 -1.00 6.54
N ASP A 263 7.92 -0.58 7.75
CA ASP A 263 7.74 0.84 8.07
C ASP A 263 9.02 1.68 7.94
N PRO A 264 10.22 1.22 8.38
CA PRO A 264 11.46 1.97 8.16
C PRO A 264 11.76 2.21 6.69
N ILE A 265 11.49 1.20 5.85
CA ILE A 265 11.71 1.27 4.41
C ILE A 265 10.70 2.22 3.77
N LEU A 266 9.43 2.15 4.18
CA LEU A 266 8.39 3.07 3.71
C LEU A 266 8.72 4.51 4.08
N MET A 267 9.01 4.76 5.36
CA MET A 267 9.35 6.10 5.85
C MET A 267 10.61 6.65 5.17
N PHE A 268 11.60 5.79 4.88
CA PHE A 268 12.79 6.19 4.14
C PHE A 268 12.43 6.75 2.77
N PHE A 269 11.64 6.03 1.98
CA PHE A 269 11.25 6.50 0.65
C PHE A 269 10.33 7.73 0.70
N ILE A 270 9.45 7.85 1.70
CA ILE A 270 8.62 9.05 1.91
C ILE A 270 9.50 10.27 2.19
N MET A 271 10.44 10.15 3.13
CA MET A 271 11.34 11.25 3.49
C MET A 271 12.33 11.59 2.39
N ALA A 272 12.83 10.59 1.65
CA ALA A 272 13.69 10.80 0.48
C ALA A 272 12.94 11.50 -0.66
N ALA A 273 11.67 11.15 -0.90
CA ALA A 273 10.81 11.84 -1.87
C ALA A 273 10.56 13.29 -1.45
N MET A 274 10.26 13.54 -0.17
CA MET A 274 10.11 14.91 0.35
C MET A 274 11.41 15.71 0.22
N LEU A 275 12.55 15.16 0.63
CA LEU A 275 13.86 15.82 0.53
C LEU A 275 14.21 16.15 -0.91
N SER A 276 14.08 15.18 -1.82
CA SER A 276 14.38 15.38 -3.23
C SER A 276 13.45 16.42 -3.87
N MET A 277 12.16 16.43 -3.51
CA MET A 277 11.21 17.46 -3.97
C MET A 277 11.61 18.86 -3.48
N VAL A 278 11.97 19.00 -2.20
CA VAL A 278 12.39 20.29 -1.64
C VAL A 278 13.71 20.77 -2.26
N LYS A 279 14.67 19.86 -2.53
CA LYS A 279 15.93 20.17 -3.23
C LYS A 279 15.74 20.50 -4.72
N TYR A 280 14.75 19.87 -5.34
CA TYR A 280 14.30 20.20 -6.69
C TYR A 280 13.74 21.64 -6.72
N ASN A 281 12.85 21.97 -5.79
CA ASN A 281 12.27 23.31 -5.66
C ASN A 281 13.35 24.38 -5.39
N SER A 282 14.41 24.06 -4.62
CA SER A 282 15.51 25.01 -4.40
C SER A 282 16.41 25.22 -5.62
N CYS A 283 16.24 24.42 -6.67
CA CYS A 283 16.88 24.62 -7.96
C CYS A 283 15.96 25.33 -8.98
N ALA A 284 14.83 25.91 -8.54
CA ALA A 284 13.87 26.59 -9.42
C ALA A 284 14.50 27.74 -10.24
N ASP A 285 15.49 28.45 -9.69
CA ASP A 285 16.20 29.55 -10.37
C ASP A 285 17.06 29.09 -11.56
N ARG A 286 17.35 27.79 -11.66
CA ARG A 286 18.20 27.20 -12.70
C ARG A 286 17.53 25.95 -13.29
N PRO A 287 16.37 26.11 -13.94
CA PRO A 287 15.62 25.00 -14.49
C PRO A 287 16.42 24.29 -15.59
N PHE A 288 16.20 22.98 -15.74
CA PHE A 288 16.91 22.11 -16.70
C PHE A 288 18.42 21.96 -16.50
N SER A 289 18.98 22.47 -15.40
CA SER A 289 20.38 22.20 -15.02
C SER A 289 20.57 20.73 -14.60
N ALA A 290 21.81 20.24 -14.61
CA ALA A 290 22.10 18.86 -14.17
C ALA A 290 21.63 18.56 -12.72
N PRO A 291 21.81 19.46 -11.73
CA PRO A 291 21.23 19.27 -10.40
C PRO A 291 19.70 19.24 -10.39
N TRP A 292 19.05 20.05 -11.22
CA TRP A 292 17.60 20.08 -11.32
C TRP A 292 17.04 18.75 -11.83
N TRP A 293 17.63 18.20 -12.91
CA TRP A 293 17.27 16.88 -13.42
C TRP A 293 17.56 15.76 -12.42
N PHE A 294 18.71 15.81 -11.75
CA PHE A 294 19.08 14.83 -10.73
C PHE A 294 18.02 14.75 -9.62
N TRP A 295 17.67 15.89 -9.01
CA TRP A 295 16.69 15.92 -7.92
C TRP A 295 15.28 15.54 -8.40
N LEU A 296 14.87 16.00 -9.59
CA LEU A 296 13.57 15.66 -10.17
C LEU A 296 13.43 14.15 -10.44
N SER A 297 14.45 13.54 -11.07
CA SER A 297 14.46 12.09 -11.31
C SER A 297 14.54 11.29 -10.01
N LEU A 298 15.32 11.78 -9.03
CA LEU A 298 15.41 11.15 -7.71
C LEU A 298 14.08 11.20 -6.95
N THR A 299 13.29 12.28 -7.09
CA THR A 299 11.92 12.32 -6.59
C THR A 299 11.10 11.20 -7.20
N GLY A 300 11.15 11.03 -8.53
CA GLY A 300 10.47 9.93 -9.21
C GLY A 300 10.85 8.53 -8.71
N ILE A 301 12.15 8.27 -8.54
CA ILE A 301 12.65 6.99 -8.01
C ILE A 301 12.10 6.72 -6.61
N ASN A 302 12.12 7.73 -5.73
CA ASN A 302 11.63 7.58 -4.36
C ASN A 302 10.10 7.45 -4.29
N LEU A 303 9.34 8.08 -5.19
CA LEU A 303 7.89 7.86 -5.32
C LEU A 303 7.58 6.40 -5.69
N ALA A 304 8.34 5.83 -6.64
CA ALA A 304 8.25 4.43 -7.01
C ALA A 304 8.56 3.52 -5.82
N GLY A 305 9.60 3.86 -5.05
CA GLY A 305 10.00 3.15 -3.85
C GLY A 305 8.90 3.15 -2.78
N ALA A 306 8.32 4.31 -2.48
CA ALA A 306 7.27 4.45 -1.48
C ALA A 306 6.02 3.61 -1.84
N LEU A 307 5.55 3.73 -3.10
CA LEU A 307 4.42 2.94 -3.60
C LEU A 307 4.76 1.44 -3.68
N GLY A 308 6.00 1.10 -4.03
CA GLY A 308 6.51 -0.27 -4.12
C GLY A 308 6.63 -0.98 -2.79
N VAL A 309 6.66 -0.26 -1.66
CA VAL A 309 6.70 -0.85 -0.30
C VAL A 309 5.30 -1.04 0.27
N LYS A 310 4.47 0.01 0.32
CA LYS A 310 3.10 -0.01 0.85
C LYS A 310 2.24 1.00 0.07
N PHE A 311 0.95 0.69 -0.13
CA PHE A 311 0.02 1.62 -0.82
C PHE A 311 -0.20 2.97 -0.09
N VAL A 312 0.15 3.06 1.20
CA VAL A 312 0.21 4.35 1.94
C VAL A 312 1.19 5.33 1.29
N GLY A 313 2.18 4.84 0.53
CA GLY A 313 3.07 5.67 -0.30
C GLY A 313 2.34 6.48 -1.38
N LEU A 314 1.06 6.23 -1.66
CA LEU A 314 0.25 7.10 -2.49
C LEU A 314 0.13 8.51 -1.92
N PHE A 315 0.18 8.68 -0.59
CA PHE A 315 0.01 10.00 0.03
C PHE A 315 1.17 10.95 -0.26
N ILE A 316 2.41 10.45 -0.35
CA ILE A 316 3.54 11.27 -0.78
C ILE A 316 3.49 11.58 -2.29
N ILE A 317 2.92 10.70 -3.11
CA ILE A 317 2.66 10.98 -4.53
C ILE A 317 1.66 12.15 -4.65
N LEU A 318 0.60 12.16 -3.83
CA LEU A 318 -0.36 13.28 -3.81
C LEU A 318 0.29 14.60 -3.37
N GLN A 319 1.15 14.57 -2.35
CA GLN A 319 1.91 15.75 -1.90
C GLN A 319 2.80 16.30 -3.02
N VAL A 320 3.61 15.45 -3.65
CA VAL A 320 4.49 15.86 -4.76
C VAL A 320 3.66 16.34 -5.96
N GLY A 321 2.54 15.68 -6.24
CA GLY A 321 1.59 16.09 -7.27
C GLY A 321 1.03 17.49 -7.01
N TRP A 322 0.62 17.78 -5.78
CA TRP A 322 0.15 19.12 -5.38
C TRP A 322 1.25 20.18 -5.53
N ASN A 323 2.46 19.91 -5.06
CA ASN A 323 3.61 20.80 -5.25
C ASN A 323 3.87 21.06 -6.75
N THR A 324 3.79 20.01 -7.58
CA THR A 324 4.00 20.10 -9.03
C THR A 324 2.92 20.93 -9.72
N ILE A 325 1.65 20.77 -9.34
CA ILE A 325 0.54 21.56 -9.86
C ILE A 325 0.71 23.04 -9.47
N SER A 326 1.06 23.31 -8.20
CA SER A 326 1.31 24.67 -7.71
C SER A 326 2.46 25.35 -8.47
N ASP A 327 3.57 24.63 -8.65
CA ASP A 327 4.75 25.10 -9.37
C ASP A 327 4.44 25.38 -10.86
N LEU A 328 3.71 24.47 -11.53
CA LEU A 328 3.24 24.69 -12.90
C LEU A 328 2.26 25.86 -13.01
N TRP A 329 1.41 26.07 -11.99
CA TRP A 329 0.49 27.21 -11.94
C TRP A 329 1.23 28.54 -11.84
N HIS A 330 2.26 28.62 -10.99
CA HIS A 330 3.11 29.82 -10.89
C HIS A 330 3.90 30.08 -12.16
N LEU A 331 4.47 29.05 -12.78
CA LEU A 331 5.16 29.17 -14.07
C LEU A 331 4.23 29.57 -15.21
N PHE A 332 2.97 29.13 -15.18
CA PHE A 332 1.97 29.55 -16.16
C PHE A 332 1.58 31.03 -16.01
N GLY A 333 1.60 31.55 -14.78
CA GLY A 333 1.34 32.97 -14.49
C GLY A 333 2.48 33.92 -14.83
N ASP A 334 3.69 33.39 -15.07
CA ASP A 334 4.86 34.20 -15.45
C ASP A 334 4.84 34.51 -16.95
N LEU A 335 4.43 35.74 -17.27
CA LEU A 335 4.33 36.24 -18.64
C LEU A 335 5.69 36.39 -19.34
N SER A 336 6.81 36.28 -18.63
CA SER A 336 8.14 36.32 -19.22
C SER A 336 8.54 35.00 -19.88
N LEU A 337 7.86 33.90 -19.56
CA LEU A 337 8.19 32.56 -20.04
C LEU A 337 7.52 32.24 -21.39
N SER A 338 8.29 31.66 -22.30
CA SER A 338 7.73 31.17 -23.57
C SER A 338 6.88 29.91 -23.38
N LEU A 339 5.84 29.73 -24.20
CA LEU A 339 5.01 28.51 -24.23
C LEU A 339 5.84 27.24 -24.48
N VAL A 340 6.95 27.34 -25.23
CA VAL A 340 7.86 26.22 -25.47
C VAL A 340 8.59 25.83 -24.18
N THR A 341 9.04 26.81 -23.40
CA THR A 341 9.67 26.57 -22.09
C THR A 341 8.67 25.93 -21.12
N MET A 342 7.42 26.40 -21.10
CA MET A 342 6.34 25.78 -20.33
C MET A 342 6.10 24.32 -20.76
N GLY A 343 6.06 24.04 -22.07
CA GLY A 343 5.95 22.68 -22.60
C GLY A 343 7.11 21.76 -22.16
N LYS A 344 8.35 22.29 -22.10
CA LYS A 344 9.51 21.56 -21.56
C LYS A 344 9.34 21.25 -20.08
N HIS A 345 8.87 22.20 -19.27
CA HIS A 345 8.61 22.00 -17.84
C HIS A 345 7.56 20.91 -17.60
N LEU A 346 6.47 20.95 -18.35
CA LEU A 346 5.41 19.94 -18.28
C LEU A 346 5.93 18.55 -18.66
N THR A 347 6.62 18.46 -19.81
CA THR A 347 7.16 17.19 -20.31
C THR A 347 8.17 16.58 -19.34
N ALA A 348 9.07 17.38 -18.78
CA ALA A 348 10.05 16.92 -17.80
C ALA A 348 9.40 16.34 -16.53
N ARG A 349 8.35 17.00 -16.01
CA ARG A 349 7.59 16.51 -14.84
C ARG A 349 6.81 15.24 -15.16
N ILE A 350 6.19 15.13 -16.34
CA ILE A 350 5.51 13.89 -16.77
C ILE A 350 6.49 12.72 -16.85
N LEU A 351 7.64 12.93 -17.48
CA LEU A 351 8.66 11.88 -17.64
C LEU A 351 9.21 11.42 -16.28
N CYS A 352 9.61 12.34 -15.42
CA CYS A 352 10.27 12.00 -14.16
C CYS A 352 9.31 11.66 -13.01
N LEU A 353 8.10 12.24 -12.96
CA LEU A 353 7.17 12.06 -11.83
C LEU A 353 5.99 11.14 -12.14
N ILE A 354 5.82 10.68 -13.39
CA ILE A 354 4.77 9.73 -13.78
C ILE A 354 5.36 8.51 -14.49
N VAL A 355 6.04 8.72 -15.63
CA VAL A 355 6.52 7.61 -16.47
C VAL A 355 7.62 6.81 -15.76
N LEU A 356 8.63 7.49 -15.20
CA LEU A 356 9.73 6.85 -14.48
C LEU A 356 9.24 6.06 -13.23
N PRO A 357 8.41 6.62 -12.33
CA PRO A 357 7.90 5.86 -11.20
C PRO A 357 7.07 4.64 -11.61
N LEU A 358 6.22 4.78 -12.63
CA LEU A 358 5.42 3.67 -13.14
C LEU A 358 6.30 2.57 -13.74
N ALA A 359 7.33 2.95 -14.51
CA ALA A 359 8.30 1.99 -15.06
C ALA A 359 9.03 1.23 -13.96
N LEU A 360 9.54 1.91 -12.93
CA LEU A 360 10.22 1.27 -11.81
C LEU A 360 9.28 0.39 -10.96
N TYR A 361 8.05 0.83 -10.76
CA TYR A 361 7.02 0.04 -10.08
C TYR A 361 6.70 -1.25 -10.84
N THR A 362 6.49 -1.18 -12.16
CA THR A 362 6.28 -2.37 -12.99
C THR A 362 7.49 -3.30 -13.02
N ALA A 363 8.71 -2.74 -13.08
CA ALA A 363 9.95 -3.51 -13.01
C ALA A 363 10.09 -4.25 -11.67
N THR A 364 9.68 -3.62 -10.57
CA THR A 364 9.65 -4.24 -9.24
C THR A 364 8.76 -5.50 -9.23
N TYR A 365 7.57 -5.44 -9.84
CA TYR A 365 6.70 -6.61 -9.97
C TYR A 365 7.26 -7.66 -10.94
N ALA A 366 7.94 -7.23 -12.01
CA ALA A 366 8.62 -8.16 -12.90
C ALA A 366 9.68 -8.97 -12.15
N VAL A 367 10.51 -8.31 -11.34
CA VAL A 367 11.49 -8.98 -10.46
C VAL A 367 10.79 -9.90 -9.45
N HIS A 368 9.72 -9.45 -8.80
CA HIS A 368 8.95 -10.25 -7.86
C HIS A 368 8.48 -11.59 -8.46
N PHE A 369 7.85 -11.57 -9.64
CA PHE A 369 7.37 -12.80 -10.29
C PHE A 369 8.50 -13.63 -10.95
N MET A 370 9.64 -13.02 -11.26
CA MET A 370 10.80 -13.76 -11.74
C MET A 370 11.50 -14.52 -10.60
N VAL A 371 11.59 -13.92 -9.42
CA VAL A 371 12.24 -14.53 -8.25
C VAL A 371 11.36 -15.62 -7.65
N LEU A 372 10.06 -15.38 -7.49
CA LEU A 372 9.11 -16.34 -6.91
C LEU A 372 8.57 -17.28 -7.98
N ASN A 373 9.32 -18.34 -8.30
CA ASN A 373 9.00 -19.27 -9.37
C ASN A 373 8.49 -20.65 -8.89
N LYS A 374 8.41 -20.91 -7.59
CA LYS A 374 7.87 -22.16 -7.03
C LYS A 374 6.50 -21.95 -6.38
N SER A 375 5.69 -23.01 -6.30
CA SER A 375 4.42 -23.01 -5.55
C SER A 375 4.62 -22.69 -4.07
N GLY A 376 3.60 -22.14 -3.42
CA GLY A 376 3.64 -21.81 -2.00
C GLY A 376 2.26 -21.35 -1.48
N PRO A 377 2.15 -21.01 -0.18
CA PRO A 377 0.87 -20.95 0.55
C PRO A 377 -0.09 -19.82 0.13
N GLY A 378 0.24 -19.04 -0.91
CA GLY A 378 -0.59 -17.96 -1.45
C GLY A 378 -0.97 -18.10 -2.92
N ASP A 379 -0.58 -19.19 -3.58
CA ASP A 379 -0.90 -19.42 -5.00
C ASP A 379 -2.40 -19.65 -5.25
N GLY A 380 -3.13 -20.21 -4.26
CA GLY A 380 -4.56 -20.45 -4.27
C GLY A 380 -5.43 -19.21 -4.51
N PHE A 381 -4.93 -18.01 -4.16
CA PHE A 381 -5.63 -16.74 -4.38
C PHE A 381 -5.62 -16.29 -5.85
N PHE A 382 -4.73 -16.84 -6.67
CA PHE A 382 -4.57 -16.50 -8.08
C PHE A 382 -5.30 -17.48 -9.00
N SER A 383 -5.45 -17.10 -10.26
CA SER A 383 -6.01 -17.92 -11.32
C SER A 383 -5.18 -19.18 -11.55
N SER A 384 -5.86 -20.22 -12.01
CA SER A 384 -5.24 -21.50 -12.40
C SER A 384 -4.18 -21.32 -13.48
N ALA A 385 -4.37 -20.34 -14.37
CA ALA A 385 -3.41 -19.96 -15.40
C ALA A 385 -2.10 -19.43 -14.80
N PHE A 386 -2.18 -18.59 -13.77
CA PHE A 386 -1.00 -18.13 -13.03
C PHE A 386 -0.32 -19.29 -12.27
N GLN A 387 -1.11 -20.13 -11.60
CA GLN A 387 -0.60 -21.28 -10.84
C GLN A 387 0.18 -22.27 -11.72
N ALA A 388 -0.23 -22.46 -12.98
CA ALA A 388 0.48 -23.32 -13.93
C ALA A 388 1.91 -22.86 -14.26
N ARG A 389 2.27 -21.60 -13.98
CA ARG A 389 3.65 -21.09 -14.13
C ARG A 389 4.57 -21.49 -12.97
N LEU A 390 4.01 -21.84 -11.81
CA LEU A 390 4.78 -22.07 -10.59
C LEU A 390 5.28 -23.52 -10.52
N ALA A 391 6.60 -23.70 -10.45
CA ALA A 391 7.21 -25.02 -10.30
C ALA A 391 6.77 -25.69 -9.00
N GLY A 392 6.41 -26.97 -9.07
CA GLY A 392 5.87 -27.73 -7.93
C GLY A 392 4.36 -27.60 -7.72
N ASN A 393 3.66 -26.81 -8.54
CA ASN A 393 2.20 -26.84 -8.58
C ASN A 393 1.71 -28.06 -9.39
N ASN A 394 0.59 -28.68 -9.00
CA ASN A 394 0.00 -29.79 -9.75
C ASN A 394 -0.42 -29.42 -11.18
N LEU A 395 -0.63 -28.13 -11.47
CA LEU A 395 -0.95 -27.62 -12.80
C LEU A 395 0.29 -27.33 -13.66
N HIS A 396 1.48 -27.30 -13.07
CA HIS A 396 2.72 -26.99 -13.78
C HIS A 396 3.17 -28.19 -14.60
N ASN A 397 3.32 -27.99 -15.92
CA ASN A 397 3.56 -29.06 -16.91
C ASN A 397 2.51 -30.19 -16.86
N ALA A 398 1.33 -29.94 -16.29
CA ALA A 398 0.28 -30.95 -16.32
C ALA A 398 -0.27 -31.12 -17.73
N SER A 399 -0.60 -32.37 -18.04
CA SER A 399 -1.27 -32.74 -19.27
C SER A 399 -2.71 -33.07 -18.89
N ILE A 400 -3.66 -32.25 -19.33
CA ILE A 400 -5.09 -32.51 -19.10
C ILE A 400 -5.84 -32.58 -20.43
N PRO A 401 -6.99 -33.27 -20.48
CA PRO A 401 -7.76 -33.30 -21.72
C PRO A 401 -8.40 -31.93 -22.00
N GLU A 402 -8.31 -31.45 -23.24
CA GLU A 402 -8.76 -30.10 -23.63
C GLU A 402 -10.28 -29.92 -23.49
N HIS A 403 -11.05 -30.98 -23.77
CA HIS A 403 -12.49 -30.91 -23.90
C HIS A 403 -13.20 -31.76 -22.84
N LEU A 404 -14.28 -31.21 -22.29
CA LEU A 404 -15.11 -31.89 -21.31
C LEU A 404 -15.93 -33.02 -21.94
N ALA A 405 -15.98 -34.18 -21.29
CA ALA A 405 -16.78 -35.34 -21.71
C ALA A 405 -17.62 -35.89 -20.55
N TYR A 406 -18.65 -36.67 -20.88
CA TYR A 406 -19.41 -37.41 -19.89
C TYR A 406 -18.53 -38.50 -19.25
N GLY A 407 -18.67 -38.72 -17.94
CA GLY A 407 -17.80 -39.59 -17.13
C GLY A 407 -16.52 -38.91 -16.66
N SER A 408 -16.23 -37.69 -17.11
CA SER A 408 -15.08 -36.93 -16.64
C SER A 408 -15.19 -36.58 -15.16
N VAL A 409 -14.09 -36.77 -14.44
CA VAL A 409 -13.90 -36.27 -13.07
C VAL A 409 -13.28 -34.88 -13.18
N ILE A 410 -13.90 -33.91 -12.52
CA ILE A 410 -13.51 -32.50 -12.61
C ILE A 410 -13.47 -31.80 -11.26
N THR A 411 -12.69 -30.73 -11.18
CA THR A 411 -12.84 -29.71 -10.15
C THR A 411 -13.41 -28.44 -10.77
N VAL A 412 -14.34 -27.80 -10.06
CA VAL A 412 -15.04 -26.61 -10.53
C VAL A 412 -14.66 -25.45 -9.62
N LYS A 413 -13.98 -24.43 -10.16
CA LYS A 413 -13.53 -23.25 -9.43
C LYS A 413 -14.35 -22.03 -9.80
N ASN A 414 -14.78 -21.26 -8.82
CA ASN A 414 -15.50 -20.02 -9.07
C ASN A 414 -14.57 -18.95 -9.65
N LEU A 415 -15.02 -18.17 -10.63
CA LEU A 415 -14.20 -17.14 -11.27
C LEU A 415 -14.02 -15.91 -10.36
N ARG A 416 -14.93 -15.67 -9.41
CA ARG A 416 -14.67 -14.69 -8.36
C ARG A 416 -13.60 -15.24 -7.42
N MET A 417 -12.47 -14.54 -7.42
CA MET A 417 -11.33 -14.80 -6.52
C MET A 417 -11.80 -14.86 -5.06
N ALA A 418 -11.15 -15.70 -4.26
CA ALA A 418 -11.44 -15.98 -2.85
C ALA A 418 -12.76 -16.72 -2.54
N ILE A 419 -13.44 -17.28 -3.55
CA ILE A 419 -14.54 -18.22 -3.35
C ILE A 419 -14.01 -19.67 -3.34
N GLY A 420 -13.12 -20.02 -4.28
CA GLY A 420 -12.47 -21.33 -4.31
C GLY A 420 -13.22 -22.39 -5.14
N TYR A 421 -13.05 -23.65 -4.77
CA TYR A 421 -13.59 -24.83 -5.45
C TYR A 421 -14.95 -25.22 -4.91
N LEU A 422 -15.85 -25.70 -5.77
CA LEU A 422 -17.08 -26.35 -5.36
C LEU A 422 -16.73 -27.61 -4.55
N HIS A 423 -17.21 -27.66 -3.32
CA HIS A 423 -16.80 -28.63 -2.31
C HIS A 423 -18.02 -29.26 -1.65
N SER A 424 -17.89 -30.52 -1.22
CA SER A 424 -18.90 -31.16 -0.39
C SER A 424 -18.29 -32.20 0.53
N HIS A 425 -18.86 -32.36 1.72
CA HIS A 425 -18.39 -33.30 2.73
C HIS A 425 -19.58 -33.95 3.44
N ARG A 426 -19.36 -35.07 4.15
CA ARG A 426 -20.44 -35.90 4.73
C ARG A 426 -21.33 -35.21 5.77
N HIS A 427 -20.98 -34.03 6.27
CA HIS A 427 -21.79 -33.26 7.21
C HIS A 427 -23.07 -32.71 6.56
N LEU A 428 -24.16 -32.73 7.33
CA LEU A 428 -25.48 -32.23 6.92
C LEU A 428 -25.69 -30.78 7.39
N TYR A 429 -26.58 -30.03 6.74
CA TYR A 429 -27.05 -28.76 7.29
C TYR A 429 -27.74 -29.01 8.65
N PRO A 430 -27.51 -28.13 9.64
CA PRO A 430 -28.10 -28.29 10.98
C PRO A 430 -29.60 -28.05 10.96
N GLU A 431 -30.28 -28.53 12.00
CA GLU A 431 -31.71 -28.35 12.17
C GLU A 431 -32.09 -26.86 12.24
N GLY A 432 -33.19 -26.48 11.58
CA GLY A 432 -33.63 -25.09 11.46
C GLY A 432 -32.94 -24.28 10.34
N ILE A 433 -31.94 -24.83 9.65
CA ILE A 433 -31.27 -24.17 8.50
C ILE A 433 -31.59 -24.94 7.21
N GLY A 434 -32.79 -24.71 6.68
CA GLY A 434 -33.24 -25.32 5.43
C GLY A 434 -33.42 -26.84 5.51
N ALA A 435 -33.15 -27.54 4.42
CA ALA A 435 -33.26 -28.99 4.36
C ALA A 435 -32.04 -29.66 5.02
N ARG A 436 -32.28 -30.72 5.80
CA ARG A 436 -31.25 -31.52 6.49
C ARG A 436 -30.57 -32.50 5.51
N GLN A 437 -29.90 -31.94 4.50
CA GLN A 437 -29.17 -32.67 3.46
C GLN A 437 -27.67 -32.35 3.51
N GLN A 438 -26.86 -33.02 2.70
CA GLN A 438 -25.41 -32.84 2.70
C GLN A 438 -25.03 -31.40 2.34
N GLN A 439 -24.08 -30.84 3.08
CA GLN A 439 -23.60 -29.48 2.83
C GLN A 439 -22.83 -29.41 1.51
N VAL A 440 -23.12 -28.39 0.72
CA VAL A 440 -22.32 -28.00 -0.43
C VAL A 440 -21.81 -26.58 -0.19
N THR A 441 -20.50 -26.42 -0.30
CA THR A 441 -19.79 -25.21 0.06
C THR A 441 -18.76 -24.89 -1.00
N THR A 442 -18.01 -23.83 -0.77
CA THR A 442 -16.80 -23.56 -1.53
C THR A 442 -15.59 -23.55 -0.60
N TYR A 443 -14.55 -24.26 -1.02
CA TYR A 443 -13.32 -24.46 -0.24
C TYR A 443 -12.12 -23.92 -1.00
N LEU A 444 -11.23 -23.22 -0.30
CA LEU A 444 -10.12 -22.48 -0.93
C LEU A 444 -8.96 -23.39 -1.35
N HIS A 445 -8.81 -24.55 -0.71
CA HIS A 445 -7.69 -25.46 -0.95
C HIS A 445 -8.10 -26.64 -1.84
N LYS A 446 -7.11 -27.26 -2.48
CA LYS A 446 -7.32 -28.48 -3.26
C LYS A 446 -7.52 -29.65 -2.29
N ASP A 447 -8.61 -30.38 -2.48
CA ASP A 447 -9.04 -31.51 -1.65
C ASP A 447 -9.70 -32.57 -2.55
N TYR A 448 -9.66 -33.84 -2.14
CA TYR A 448 -10.38 -34.93 -2.83
C TYR A 448 -11.90 -34.72 -2.84
N ASN A 449 -12.42 -34.02 -1.83
CA ASN A 449 -13.82 -33.57 -1.72
C ASN A 449 -14.19 -32.42 -2.67
N ASN A 450 -13.26 -31.96 -3.52
CA ASN A 450 -13.56 -31.01 -4.59
C ASN A 450 -13.89 -31.71 -5.92
N LEU A 451 -13.86 -33.05 -5.96
CA LEU A 451 -14.00 -33.83 -7.19
C LEU A 451 -15.47 -34.14 -7.50
N TRP A 452 -15.89 -33.78 -8.71
CA TRP A 452 -17.24 -34.01 -9.23
C TRP A 452 -17.19 -34.80 -10.54
N ILE A 453 -18.15 -35.70 -10.74
CA ILE A 453 -18.29 -36.50 -11.95
C ILE A 453 -19.44 -35.93 -12.76
N ILE A 454 -19.20 -35.68 -14.05
CA ILE A 454 -20.27 -35.23 -14.96
C ILE A 454 -20.98 -36.45 -15.53
N LYS A 455 -22.28 -36.57 -15.22
CA LYS A 455 -23.16 -37.61 -15.74
C LYS A 455 -24.27 -37.03 -16.61
N LYS A 456 -24.85 -37.86 -17.47
CA LYS A 456 -26.09 -37.52 -18.20
C LYS A 456 -27.28 -37.52 -17.24
N HIS A 457 -28.27 -36.69 -17.55
CA HIS A 457 -29.50 -36.61 -16.75
C HIS A 457 -30.45 -37.80 -17.01
N ASN A 458 -30.46 -38.35 -18.22
CA ASN A 458 -31.43 -39.34 -18.70
C ASN A 458 -30.90 -40.77 -18.79
N THR A 459 -29.65 -41.02 -18.41
CA THR A 459 -29.05 -42.36 -18.54
C THR A 459 -28.16 -42.64 -17.33
N ASN A 460 -28.28 -43.86 -16.79
CA ASN A 460 -27.45 -44.38 -15.70
C ASN A 460 -26.34 -45.32 -16.21
N SER A 461 -26.16 -45.45 -17.52
CA SER A 461 -25.06 -46.21 -18.13
C SER A 461 -23.72 -45.62 -17.70
N ASP A 462 -22.73 -46.46 -17.42
CA ASP A 462 -21.38 -46.00 -17.10
C ASP A 462 -20.76 -45.31 -18.34
N PRO A 463 -20.52 -43.99 -18.32
CA PRO A 463 -19.93 -43.29 -19.47
C PRO A 463 -18.49 -43.74 -19.76
N LEU A 464 -17.84 -44.41 -18.79
CA LEU A 464 -16.49 -44.93 -18.91
C LEU A 464 -16.42 -46.33 -19.52
N ASP A 465 -17.55 -46.99 -19.76
CA ASP A 465 -17.58 -48.32 -20.40
C ASP A 465 -16.94 -48.25 -21.80
N PRO A 466 -15.84 -49.00 -22.07
CA PRO A 466 -15.11 -48.94 -23.33
C PRO A 466 -15.97 -49.29 -24.56
N SER A 467 -17.13 -49.93 -24.36
CA SER A 467 -18.10 -50.26 -25.41
C SER A 467 -18.73 -49.03 -26.07
N PHE A 468 -18.75 -47.88 -25.38
CA PHE A 468 -19.40 -46.65 -25.85
C PHE A 468 -18.38 -45.58 -26.28
N PRO A 469 -18.63 -44.87 -27.40
CA PRO A 469 -17.78 -43.79 -27.87
C PRO A 469 -17.72 -42.62 -26.88
N VAL A 470 -16.66 -41.82 -26.95
CA VAL A 470 -16.52 -40.64 -26.09
C VAL A 470 -17.54 -39.59 -26.48
N GLU A 471 -18.43 -39.26 -25.55
CA GLU A 471 -19.41 -38.20 -25.72
C GLU A 471 -18.98 -36.92 -25.00
N PHE A 472 -18.79 -35.86 -25.79
CA PHE A 472 -18.40 -34.54 -25.28
C PHE A 472 -19.60 -33.78 -24.71
N VAL A 473 -19.38 -33.07 -23.61
CA VAL A 473 -20.34 -32.11 -23.05
C VAL A 473 -20.29 -30.82 -23.85
N ARG A 474 -21.45 -30.37 -24.29
CA ARG A 474 -21.63 -29.18 -25.14
C ARG A 474 -22.37 -28.08 -24.39
N HIS A 475 -22.18 -26.85 -24.86
CA HIS A 475 -22.94 -25.72 -24.38
C HIS A 475 -24.44 -25.96 -24.59
N GLY A 476 -25.19 -25.96 -23.49
CA GLY A 476 -26.63 -26.13 -23.45
C GLY A 476 -27.11 -27.50 -23.01
N ASP A 477 -26.19 -28.45 -22.83
CA ASP A 477 -26.52 -29.80 -22.39
C ASP A 477 -27.02 -29.80 -20.94
N ILE A 478 -27.89 -30.78 -20.65
CA ILE A 478 -28.42 -31.02 -19.30
C ILE A 478 -27.61 -32.16 -18.67
N ILE A 479 -27.00 -31.85 -17.53
CA ILE A 479 -26.09 -32.72 -16.80
C ILE A 479 -26.57 -32.96 -15.37
N ARG A 480 -26.01 -33.99 -14.75
CA ARG A 480 -25.96 -34.19 -13.30
C ARG A 480 -24.52 -34.11 -12.85
N LEU A 481 -24.27 -33.43 -11.74
CA LEU A 481 -22.96 -33.37 -11.09
C LEU A 481 -23.01 -34.26 -9.85
N GLU A 482 -22.26 -35.35 -9.86
CA GLU A 482 -22.18 -36.27 -8.73
C GLU A 482 -20.87 -36.06 -7.98
N HIS A 483 -20.95 -35.86 -6.67
CA HIS A 483 -19.78 -35.72 -5.82
C HIS A 483 -19.05 -37.07 -5.71
N LYS A 484 -17.77 -37.12 -6.09
CA LYS A 484 -17.02 -38.39 -6.23
C LYS A 484 -16.91 -39.18 -4.92
N GLU A 485 -16.63 -38.49 -3.82
CA GLU A 485 -16.35 -39.14 -2.53
C GLU A 485 -17.63 -39.61 -1.82
N THR A 486 -18.74 -38.88 -1.94
CA THR A 486 -19.99 -39.23 -1.24
C THR A 486 -21.08 -39.81 -2.15
N SER A 487 -20.85 -39.84 -3.47
CA SER A 487 -21.79 -40.32 -4.49
C SER A 487 -23.17 -39.64 -4.44
N ARG A 488 -23.18 -38.34 -4.13
CA ARG A 488 -24.37 -37.50 -3.95
C ARG A 488 -24.46 -36.48 -5.08
N ASN A 489 -25.65 -36.24 -5.59
CA ASN A 489 -25.87 -35.28 -6.66
C ASN A 489 -25.94 -33.86 -6.13
N LEU A 490 -25.40 -32.91 -6.88
CA LEU A 490 -25.62 -31.49 -6.67
C LEU A 490 -27.09 -31.17 -6.87
N HIS A 491 -27.73 -30.63 -5.84
CA HIS A 491 -29.16 -30.47 -5.75
C HIS A 491 -29.54 -29.04 -5.33
N SER A 492 -30.70 -28.56 -5.78
CA SER A 492 -31.26 -27.30 -5.29
C SER A 492 -32.78 -27.35 -5.22
N HIS A 493 -33.35 -26.63 -4.27
CA HIS A 493 -34.79 -26.62 -3.99
C HIS A 493 -35.25 -25.24 -3.52
N TYR A 494 -36.55 -25.03 -3.35
CA TYR A 494 -37.13 -23.73 -2.97
C TYR A 494 -36.89 -23.32 -1.50
N HIS A 495 -36.13 -24.08 -0.70
CA HIS A 495 -35.70 -23.61 0.63
C HIS A 495 -34.70 -22.46 0.52
N GLU A 496 -34.79 -21.52 1.47
CA GLU A 496 -33.88 -20.38 1.57
C GLU A 496 -32.44 -20.82 1.87
N ALA A 497 -31.47 -20.13 1.27
CA ALA A 497 -30.06 -20.34 1.57
C ALA A 497 -29.70 -19.91 3.02
N PRO A 498 -28.70 -20.55 3.65
CA PRO A 498 -28.39 -20.37 5.08
C PRO A 498 -28.16 -18.92 5.54
N LEU A 499 -27.42 -18.13 4.76
CA LEU A 499 -27.07 -16.74 5.08
C LEU A 499 -27.69 -15.75 4.10
N THR A 500 -27.92 -16.16 2.86
CA THR A 500 -28.47 -15.31 1.80
C THR A 500 -29.91 -15.70 1.51
N ARG A 501 -30.83 -15.37 2.42
CA ARG A 501 -32.24 -15.79 2.38
C ARG A 501 -33.01 -15.50 1.08
N LYS A 502 -32.55 -14.54 0.26
CA LYS A 502 -33.13 -14.25 -1.07
C LYS A 502 -32.74 -15.26 -2.15
N HIS A 503 -31.80 -16.16 -1.87
CA HIS A 503 -31.35 -17.22 -2.77
C HIS A 503 -31.85 -18.57 -2.29
N TYR A 504 -31.79 -19.56 -3.16
CA TYR A 504 -32.14 -20.94 -2.86
C TYR A 504 -30.95 -21.72 -2.31
N GLN A 505 -31.23 -22.64 -1.40
CA GLN A 505 -30.26 -23.54 -0.82
C GLN A 505 -29.75 -24.54 -1.87
N VAL A 506 -28.46 -24.87 -1.79
CA VAL A 506 -27.80 -25.90 -2.61
C VAL A 506 -27.26 -26.96 -1.67
N THR A 507 -27.47 -28.22 -2.00
CA THR A 507 -27.20 -29.38 -1.14
C THR A 507 -26.65 -30.55 -1.96
N GLY A 508 -26.14 -31.57 -1.28
CA GLY A 508 -25.90 -32.89 -1.85
C GLY A 508 -27.06 -33.82 -1.50
N TYR A 509 -27.72 -34.38 -2.52
CA TYR A 509 -28.88 -35.25 -2.37
C TYR A 509 -28.71 -36.57 -3.15
N GLY A 510 -29.62 -37.52 -2.98
CA GLY A 510 -29.58 -38.80 -3.69
C GLY A 510 -28.69 -39.86 -3.04
N ILE A 511 -28.55 -41.07 -3.60
CA ILE A 511 -27.60 -42.10 -3.14
C ILE A 511 -27.04 -42.81 -4.37
N ASN A 512 -25.71 -42.97 -4.48
CA ASN A 512 -25.06 -43.63 -5.63
C ASN A 512 -25.49 -43.03 -6.99
N GLY A 513 -25.65 -41.71 -7.05
CA GLY A 513 -26.10 -41.00 -8.24
C GLY A 513 -27.60 -41.11 -8.54
N THR A 514 -28.38 -41.88 -7.78
CA THR A 514 -29.84 -41.86 -7.86
C THR A 514 -30.39 -40.61 -7.20
N GLY A 515 -31.35 -39.94 -7.83
CA GLY A 515 -31.97 -38.73 -7.30
C GLY A 515 -33.16 -38.29 -8.14
N ASP A 516 -33.51 -37.02 -8.13
CA ASP A 516 -34.75 -36.50 -8.73
C ASP A 516 -34.49 -35.44 -9.81
N SER A 517 -35.55 -34.82 -10.33
CA SER A 517 -35.43 -33.76 -11.35
C SER A 517 -34.75 -32.48 -10.84
N ASN A 518 -34.61 -32.30 -9.53
CA ASN A 518 -33.91 -31.16 -8.91
C ASN A 518 -32.38 -31.36 -8.88
N ASP A 519 -31.89 -32.46 -9.45
CA ASP A 519 -30.46 -32.68 -9.67
C ASP A 519 -30.01 -32.21 -11.07
N PHE A 520 -30.93 -31.70 -11.90
CA PHE A 520 -30.67 -31.39 -13.30
C PHE A 520 -30.17 -29.95 -13.49
N TRP A 521 -28.96 -29.84 -14.04
CA TRP A 521 -28.30 -28.57 -14.31
C TRP A 521 -28.02 -28.43 -15.81
N ARG A 522 -28.43 -27.32 -16.41
CA ARG A 522 -28.01 -26.95 -17.76
C ARG A 522 -26.68 -26.21 -17.70
N ILE A 523 -25.69 -26.67 -18.47
CA ILE A 523 -24.38 -26.02 -18.56
C ILE A 523 -24.36 -24.96 -19.66
N GLU A 524 -24.19 -23.70 -19.27
CA GLU A 524 -24.14 -22.57 -20.20
C GLU A 524 -22.73 -21.97 -20.29
N VAL A 525 -22.18 -21.83 -21.50
CA VAL A 525 -20.89 -21.18 -21.72
C VAL A 525 -21.13 -19.72 -22.11
N VAL A 526 -20.56 -18.80 -21.35
CA VAL A 526 -20.71 -17.35 -21.59
C VAL A 526 -20.15 -16.99 -22.97
N ASN A 527 -20.88 -16.18 -23.74
CA ASN A 527 -20.52 -15.67 -25.07
C ASN A 527 -20.21 -16.75 -26.14
N ARG A 528 -20.84 -17.93 -26.08
CA ARG A 528 -20.72 -18.95 -27.14
C ARG A 528 -22.06 -19.39 -27.71
N LYS A 529 -22.05 -19.87 -28.96
CA LYS A 529 -23.21 -20.49 -29.61
C LYS A 529 -23.48 -21.89 -29.04
N PHE A 530 -24.75 -22.27 -28.99
CA PHE A 530 -25.22 -23.59 -28.54
C PHE A 530 -24.50 -24.72 -29.30
N GLY A 531 -24.21 -25.84 -28.63
CA GLY A 531 -23.56 -27.00 -29.24
C GLY A 531 -22.02 -26.95 -29.31
N ASN A 532 -21.39 -25.83 -28.93
CA ASN A 532 -19.93 -25.75 -28.84
C ASN A 532 -19.39 -26.64 -27.71
N ARG A 533 -18.27 -27.33 -27.95
CA ARG A 533 -17.56 -28.09 -26.93
C ARG A 533 -17.01 -27.18 -25.83
N ILE A 534 -17.06 -27.66 -24.60
CA ILE A 534 -16.54 -26.94 -23.44
C ILE A 534 -15.04 -27.23 -23.33
N LYS A 535 -14.23 -26.16 -23.36
CA LYS A 535 -12.78 -26.22 -23.14
C LYS A 535 -12.44 -26.02 -21.67
N VAL A 536 -11.64 -26.91 -21.10
CA VAL A 536 -11.14 -26.82 -19.73
C VAL A 536 -10.25 -25.58 -19.57
N LEU A 537 -10.25 -24.95 -18.39
CA LEU A 537 -9.56 -23.70 -18.03
C LEU A 537 -9.98 -22.41 -18.79
N ARG A 538 -10.46 -22.50 -20.03
CA ARG A 538 -10.82 -21.34 -20.88
C ARG A 538 -12.31 -21.01 -20.85
N SER A 539 -13.17 -22.01 -20.69
CA SER A 539 -14.61 -21.80 -20.78
C SER A 539 -15.16 -21.25 -19.46
N ARG A 540 -15.80 -20.08 -19.55
CA ARG A 540 -16.55 -19.50 -18.45
C ARG A 540 -17.94 -20.12 -18.46
N ILE A 541 -18.24 -20.96 -17.48
CA ILE A 541 -19.45 -21.76 -17.43
C ILE A 541 -20.40 -21.28 -16.32
N ARG A 542 -21.70 -21.44 -16.55
CA ARG A 542 -22.77 -21.25 -15.57
C ARG A 542 -23.57 -22.55 -15.50
N PHE A 543 -24.03 -22.89 -14.30
CA PHE A 543 -24.95 -24.02 -14.11
C PHE A 543 -26.32 -23.45 -13.80
N ILE A 544 -27.27 -23.67 -14.70
CA ILE A 544 -28.66 -23.23 -14.53
C ILE A 544 -29.46 -24.41 -14.00
N HIS A 545 -30.05 -24.28 -12.83
CA HIS A 545 -30.93 -25.29 -12.27
C HIS A 545 -32.23 -25.35 -13.07
N LEU A 546 -32.62 -26.53 -13.58
CA LEU A 546 -33.75 -26.61 -14.50
C LEU A 546 -35.11 -26.35 -13.83
N VAL A 547 -35.33 -26.85 -12.62
CA VAL A 547 -36.65 -26.79 -11.97
C VAL A 547 -36.97 -25.39 -11.48
N THR A 548 -36.00 -24.71 -10.86
CA THR A 548 -36.20 -23.37 -10.31
C THR A 548 -35.75 -22.24 -11.23
N GLY A 549 -34.99 -22.56 -12.29
CA GLY A 549 -34.41 -21.56 -13.21
C GLY A 549 -33.29 -20.71 -12.61
N CYS A 550 -32.85 -20.98 -11.37
CA CYS A 550 -31.79 -20.22 -10.72
C CYS A 550 -30.39 -20.60 -11.23
N VAL A 551 -29.40 -19.74 -10.97
CA VAL A 551 -28.00 -19.97 -11.37
C VAL A 551 -27.17 -20.37 -10.16
N LEU A 552 -26.39 -21.44 -10.27
CA LEU A 552 -25.42 -21.81 -9.25
C LEU A 552 -24.38 -20.70 -9.08
N GLY A 553 -24.21 -20.24 -7.86
CA GLY A 553 -23.17 -19.28 -7.52
C GLY A 553 -22.77 -19.38 -6.07
N SER A 554 -21.88 -18.48 -5.66
CA SER A 554 -21.54 -18.32 -4.25
C SER A 554 -21.82 -16.89 -3.81
N SER A 555 -22.37 -16.75 -2.60
CA SER A 555 -22.64 -15.43 -2.03
C SER A 555 -21.35 -14.71 -1.60
N GLY A 556 -20.26 -15.47 -1.41
CA GLY A 556 -19.00 -14.99 -0.83
C GLY A 556 -19.07 -14.76 0.68
N LYS A 557 -20.16 -15.17 1.36
CA LYS A 557 -20.27 -15.12 2.82
C LYS A 557 -19.67 -16.39 3.44
N ILE A 558 -18.98 -16.23 4.55
CA ILE A 558 -18.40 -17.32 5.34
C ILE A 558 -19.50 -17.93 6.20
N LEU A 559 -19.67 -19.25 6.11
CA LEU A 559 -20.58 -20.02 6.95
C LEU A 559 -20.11 -20.02 8.41
N PRO A 560 -21.02 -20.11 9.39
CA PRO A 560 -20.63 -20.27 10.79
C PRO A 560 -19.87 -21.59 11.04
N LYS A 561 -19.44 -21.82 12.29
CA LYS A 561 -18.64 -23.00 12.69
C LYS A 561 -19.21 -24.36 12.26
N TRP A 562 -20.54 -24.49 12.17
CA TRP A 562 -21.18 -25.74 11.69
C TRP A 562 -20.88 -26.06 10.21
N GLY A 563 -20.50 -25.05 9.43
CA GLY A 563 -20.09 -25.15 8.03
C GLY A 563 -18.58 -24.96 7.86
N TRP A 564 -17.80 -25.20 8.93
CA TRP A 564 -16.33 -25.20 8.92
C TRP A 564 -15.70 -23.88 8.44
N GLU A 565 -16.41 -22.75 8.60
CA GLU A 565 -15.95 -21.45 8.12
C GLU A 565 -15.62 -21.44 6.61
N GLN A 566 -16.26 -22.34 5.86
CA GLN A 566 -16.20 -22.39 4.40
C GLN A 566 -17.18 -21.39 3.79
N VAL A 567 -17.08 -21.15 2.49
CA VAL A 567 -17.86 -20.11 1.81
C VAL A 567 -19.20 -20.67 1.29
N GLU A 568 -20.29 -19.94 1.52
CA GLU A 568 -21.67 -20.33 1.16
C GLU A 568 -21.85 -20.49 -0.36
N VAL A 569 -22.36 -21.64 -0.79
CA VAL A 569 -22.86 -21.90 -2.15
C VAL A 569 -24.38 -21.79 -2.15
N THR A 570 -24.93 -21.10 -3.15
CA THR A 570 -26.36 -20.81 -3.26
C THR A 570 -26.79 -20.84 -4.71
N CYS A 571 -28.09 -20.99 -4.96
CA CYS A 571 -28.65 -20.84 -6.29
C CYS A 571 -29.41 -19.52 -6.39
N THR A 572 -28.88 -18.58 -7.18
CA THR A 572 -29.40 -17.21 -7.26
C THR A 572 -30.52 -17.11 -8.30
N PRO A 573 -31.69 -16.57 -7.95
CA PRO A 573 -32.76 -16.31 -8.93
C PRO A 573 -32.40 -15.14 -9.86
N TYR A 574 -31.36 -14.37 -9.54
CA TYR A 574 -30.92 -13.24 -10.36
C TYR A 574 -30.04 -13.73 -11.50
N LEU A 575 -30.59 -13.75 -12.73
CA LEU A 575 -29.92 -14.26 -13.93
C LEU A 575 -28.79 -13.36 -14.46
N LYS A 576 -28.58 -12.18 -13.87
CA LYS A 576 -27.53 -11.24 -14.31
C LYS A 576 -26.17 -11.91 -14.18
N GLU A 577 -25.42 -11.89 -15.27
CA GLU A 577 -24.05 -12.42 -15.28
C GLU A 577 -23.17 -11.65 -14.29
N THR A 578 -22.79 -12.35 -13.22
CA THR A 578 -21.86 -11.84 -12.20
C THR A 578 -20.74 -12.85 -12.01
N LEU A 579 -19.55 -12.37 -11.61
CA LEU A 579 -18.41 -13.26 -11.36
C LEU A 579 -18.72 -14.35 -10.33
N ASN A 580 -19.64 -14.09 -9.39
CA ASN A 580 -20.11 -15.04 -8.37
C ASN A 580 -20.80 -16.28 -8.96
N SER A 581 -21.43 -16.12 -10.13
CA SER A 581 -22.23 -17.15 -10.81
C SER A 581 -21.46 -17.84 -11.94
N ILE A 582 -20.23 -17.40 -12.21
CA ILE A 582 -19.39 -17.93 -13.28
C ILE A 582 -18.35 -18.85 -12.66
N TRP A 583 -18.22 -20.03 -13.24
CA TRP A 583 -17.29 -21.07 -12.85
C TRP A 583 -16.35 -21.41 -14.00
N ASN A 584 -15.28 -22.12 -13.66
CA ASN A 584 -14.31 -22.68 -14.59
C ASN A 584 -14.02 -24.12 -14.18
N VAL A 585 -13.78 -24.99 -15.15
CA VAL A 585 -13.27 -26.35 -14.88
C VAL A 585 -11.75 -26.23 -14.78
N GLU A 586 -11.18 -26.55 -13.62
CA GLU A 586 -9.75 -26.42 -13.38
C GLU A 586 -9.01 -27.74 -13.68
N ASP A 587 -9.21 -28.76 -12.84
CA ASP A 587 -8.66 -30.09 -13.06
C ASP A 587 -9.66 -30.94 -13.84
N HIS A 588 -9.16 -31.78 -14.75
CA HIS A 588 -9.96 -32.65 -15.60
C HIS A 588 -9.25 -33.99 -15.80
N ILE A 589 -9.91 -35.07 -15.43
CA ILE A 589 -9.41 -36.43 -15.56
C ILE A 589 -10.44 -37.25 -16.34
N ASN A 590 -10.02 -37.81 -17.48
CA ASN A 590 -10.81 -38.77 -18.23
C ASN A 590 -9.87 -39.75 -18.96
N PRO A 591 -9.91 -41.06 -18.66
CA PRO A 591 -9.00 -42.04 -19.25
C PRO A 591 -9.20 -42.24 -20.76
N LYS A 592 -10.37 -41.87 -21.31
CA LYS A 592 -10.67 -42.04 -22.75
C LYS A 592 -10.17 -40.89 -23.62
N LEU A 593 -9.67 -39.79 -23.03
CA LEU A 593 -9.27 -38.61 -23.79
C LEU A 593 -7.75 -38.43 -23.78
N PRO A 594 -7.15 -37.96 -24.89
CA PRO A 594 -5.74 -37.61 -24.92
C PRO A 594 -5.51 -36.33 -24.11
N ASN A 595 -4.40 -36.32 -23.37
CA ASN A 595 -3.97 -35.15 -22.62
C ASN A 595 -3.19 -34.18 -23.51
N ILE A 596 -3.38 -32.87 -23.31
CA ILE A 596 -2.64 -31.81 -24.01
C ILE A 596 -1.82 -31.00 -23.00
N SER A 597 -0.64 -30.54 -23.40
CA SER A 597 0.24 -29.69 -22.57
C SER A 597 -0.39 -28.33 -22.26
N LEU A 598 -0.39 -27.96 -20.98
CA LEU A 598 -0.95 -26.71 -20.48
C LEU A 598 -0.11 -25.44 -20.75
N ASP A 599 1.09 -25.56 -21.33
CA ASP A 599 2.00 -24.42 -21.56
C ASP A 599 1.38 -23.30 -22.41
N VAL A 600 0.39 -23.62 -23.23
CA VAL A 600 -0.37 -22.68 -24.07
C VAL A 600 -1.32 -21.76 -23.26
N LEU A 601 -1.45 -21.99 -21.95
CA LEU A 601 -2.36 -21.26 -21.06
C LEU A 601 -1.66 -20.28 -20.11
N GLN A 602 -0.33 -20.16 -20.18
CA GLN A 602 0.40 -19.24 -19.32
C GLN A 602 -0.01 -17.77 -19.60
N PRO A 603 -0.37 -16.99 -18.56
CA PRO A 603 -0.78 -15.60 -18.74
C PRO A 603 0.40 -14.71 -19.07
N SER A 604 0.12 -13.64 -19.82
CA SER A 604 1.09 -12.59 -20.11
C SER A 604 1.42 -11.76 -18.87
N PHE A 605 2.59 -11.13 -18.83
CA PHE A 605 2.99 -10.31 -17.67
C PHE A 605 1.97 -9.21 -17.30
N PRO A 606 1.36 -8.45 -18.24
CA PRO A 606 0.34 -7.46 -17.89
C PRO A 606 -0.91 -8.08 -17.25
N GLU A 607 -1.32 -9.27 -17.68
CA GLU A 607 -2.45 -10.00 -17.08
C GLU A 607 -2.12 -10.40 -15.64
N ILE A 608 -0.91 -10.91 -15.40
CA ILE A 608 -0.42 -11.25 -14.06
C ILE A 608 -0.37 -10.01 -13.17
N LEU A 609 0.15 -8.90 -13.69
CA LEU A 609 0.25 -7.64 -12.95
C LEU A 609 -1.14 -7.13 -12.55
N LEU A 610 -2.09 -7.12 -13.48
CA LEU A 610 -3.47 -6.71 -13.24
C LEU A 610 -4.16 -7.63 -12.23
N GLU A 611 -4.02 -8.95 -12.42
CA GLU A 611 -4.56 -9.96 -11.51
C GLU A 611 -4.02 -9.75 -10.09
N SER A 612 -2.70 -9.59 -9.94
CA SER A 612 -2.06 -9.33 -8.65
C SER A 612 -2.66 -8.12 -7.93
N HIS A 613 -2.83 -6.98 -8.63
CA HIS A 613 -3.42 -5.78 -8.04
C HIS A 613 -4.88 -5.98 -7.65
N MET A 614 -5.65 -6.71 -8.46
CA MET A 614 -7.03 -7.05 -8.11
C MET A 614 -7.12 -7.90 -6.84
N VAL A 615 -6.23 -8.89 -6.69
CA VAL A 615 -6.17 -9.73 -5.48
C VAL A 615 -5.73 -8.90 -4.27
N MET A 616 -4.72 -8.03 -4.42
CA MET A 616 -4.26 -7.15 -3.33
C MET A 616 -5.33 -6.17 -2.85
N ILE A 617 -6.06 -5.50 -3.76
CA ILE A 617 -7.14 -4.57 -3.40
C ILE A 617 -8.27 -5.31 -2.68
N ARG A 618 -8.62 -6.51 -3.13
CA ARG A 618 -9.65 -7.34 -2.49
C ARG A 618 -9.20 -7.85 -1.13
N GLY A 619 -7.97 -8.36 -1.01
CA GLY A 619 -7.39 -8.78 0.27
C GLY A 619 -7.41 -7.64 1.28
N ASN A 620 -7.03 -6.43 0.85
CA ASN A 620 -7.06 -5.24 1.69
C ASN A 620 -8.48 -4.85 2.14
N ASN A 621 -9.49 -4.97 1.26
CA ASN A 621 -10.90 -4.74 1.61
C ASN A 621 -11.51 -5.85 2.49
N GLY A 622 -10.89 -7.04 2.51
CA GLY A 622 -11.29 -8.18 3.33
C GLY A 622 -10.81 -8.11 4.79
N LEU A 623 -9.80 -7.29 5.09
CA LEU A 623 -9.24 -7.09 6.43
C LEU A 623 -10.14 -6.20 7.30
N LYS A 624 -11.35 -6.67 7.58
CA LYS A 624 -12.28 -6.00 8.49
C LYS A 624 -11.96 -6.34 9.94
N PRO A 625 -12.09 -5.37 10.86
CA PRO A 625 -11.85 -5.61 12.28
C PRO A 625 -12.87 -6.63 12.81
N ASN A 626 -12.37 -7.64 13.52
CA ASN A 626 -13.19 -8.53 14.33
C ASN A 626 -13.55 -7.81 15.64
N ASP A 627 -14.77 -7.99 16.14
CA ASP A 627 -15.26 -7.30 17.36
C ASP A 627 -14.41 -7.60 18.62
N ASN A 628 -13.67 -8.71 18.61
CA ASN A 628 -12.84 -9.17 19.72
C ASN A 628 -11.34 -8.87 19.56
N GLU A 629 -10.92 -8.20 18.48
CA GLU A 629 -9.50 -7.90 18.22
C GLU A 629 -9.12 -6.49 18.66
N PHE A 630 -7.98 -6.38 19.33
CA PHE A 630 -7.41 -5.10 19.74
C PHE A 630 -6.92 -4.31 18.52
N THR A 631 -7.68 -3.29 18.11
CA THR A 631 -7.35 -2.37 17.02
C THR A 631 -7.29 -0.93 17.54
N SER A 632 -6.44 -0.08 16.93
CA SER A 632 -6.35 1.33 17.34
C SER A 632 -7.09 2.23 16.35
N LYS A 633 -7.70 3.30 16.86
CA LYS A 633 -8.46 4.27 16.06
C LYS A 633 -7.59 5.48 15.70
N PRO A 634 -7.80 6.14 14.55
CA PRO A 634 -6.99 7.28 14.13
C PRO A 634 -6.81 8.37 15.19
N TRP A 635 -7.88 8.71 15.91
CA TRP A 635 -7.84 9.73 16.97
C TRP A 635 -7.02 9.32 18.21
N HIS A 636 -6.77 8.02 18.44
CA HIS A 636 -5.90 7.56 19.53
C HIS A 636 -4.45 7.98 19.32
N TRP A 637 -4.03 8.15 18.07
CA TRP A 637 -2.61 8.23 17.73
C TRP A 637 -1.97 9.55 18.18
N PRO A 638 -2.46 10.75 17.79
CA PRO A 638 -1.75 12.00 18.10
C PRO A 638 -1.62 12.29 19.60
N ILE A 639 -2.57 11.82 20.40
CA ILE A 639 -2.56 11.97 21.87
C ILE A 639 -1.74 10.88 22.58
N ASN A 640 -1.21 9.90 21.84
CA ASN A 640 -0.45 8.76 22.36
C ASN A 640 -1.25 7.94 23.37
N TYR A 641 -2.55 7.74 23.11
CA TYR A 641 -3.51 7.14 24.06
C TYR A 641 -3.22 5.66 24.35
N GLN A 642 -2.89 4.89 23.32
CA GLN A 642 -2.65 3.48 23.44
C GLN A 642 -1.53 3.07 22.50
N GLY A 643 -0.43 2.58 23.08
CA GLY A 643 0.68 2.00 22.36
C GLY A 643 0.43 0.54 21.95
N LEU A 644 1.42 -0.06 21.30
CA LEU A 644 1.36 -1.43 20.80
C LEU A 644 2.41 -2.30 21.51
N ARG A 645 1.99 -3.45 22.02
CA ARG A 645 2.90 -4.43 22.62
C ARG A 645 3.71 -5.11 21.52
N PHE A 646 5.02 -4.89 21.50
CA PHE A 646 5.91 -5.43 20.47
C PHE A 646 6.45 -6.82 20.84
N SER A 647 6.67 -7.07 22.13
CA SER A 647 7.34 -8.29 22.57
C SER A 647 7.09 -8.66 24.04
N GLY A 648 7.22 -9.96 24.34
CA GLY A 648 7.11 -10.60 25.66
C GLY A 648 5.67 -10.67 26.18
N ILE A 649 5.16 -11.85 26.56
CA ILE A 649 3.78 -12.05 27.07
C ILE A 649 3.74 -12.08 28.60
N ASN A 650 4.77 -12.62 29.25
CA ASN A 650 4.84 -12.74 30.70
C ASN A 650 5.56 -11.54 31.34
N ASP A 651 5.32 -11.31 32.63
CA ASP A 651 5.96 -10.23 33.39
C ASP A 651 7.47 -10.44 33.62
N THR A 652 7.94 -11.67 33.46
CA THR A 652 9.34 -12.09 33.61
C THR A 652 10.15 -11.95 32.33
N ASP A 653 9.49 -11.79 31.18
CA ASP A 653 10.15 -11.75 29.88
C ASP A 653 10.68 -10.36 29.56
N PHE A 654 11.68 -10.30 28.67
CA PHE A 654 12.16 -9.05 28.09
C PHE A 654 11.05 -8.43 27.21
N ARG A 655 10.62 -7.22 27.53
CA ARG A 655 9.46 -6.57 26.90
C ARG A 655 9.85 -5.33 26.13
N VAL A 656 9.29 -5.20 24.93
CA VAL A 656 9.39 -4.01 24.09
C VAL A 656 7.98 -3.49 23.87
N TYR A 657 7.78 -2.19 24.04
CA TYR A 657 6.47 -1.56 23.92
C TYR A 657 6.57 -0.34 23.02
N LEU A 658 5.89 -0.38 21.88
CA LEU A 658 5.84 0.73 20.94
C LEU A 658 4.92 1.81 21.50
N LEU A 659 5.54 2.84 22.03
CA LEU A 659 4.90 4.09 22.42
C LEU A 659 5.79 5.24 21.99
N GLY A 660 5.18 6.28 21.43
CA GLY A 660 5.87 7.52 21.15
C GLY A 660 6.38 8.18 22.43
N ASN A 661 7.40 9.02 22.34
CA ASN A 661 7.82 9.82 23.49
C ASN A 661 6.69 10.82 23.81
N PRO A 662 6.00 10.74 24.97
CA PRO A 662 4.82 11.56 25.24
C PRO A 662 5.11 13.07 25.17
N VAL A 663 6.30 13.50 25.59
CA VAL A 663 6.69 14.91 25.54
C VAL A 663 6.81 15.38 24.10
N VAL A 664 7.47 14.60 23.23
CA VAL A 664 7.60 14.92 21.80
C VAL A 664 6.23 14.93 21.12
N TRP A 665 5.38 13.95 21.41
CA TRP A 665 4.07 13.81 20.76
C TRP A 665 3.09 14.90 21.17
N TRP A 666 3.04 15.25 22.46
CA TRP A 666 2.20 16.35 22.92
C TRP A 666 2.75 17.71 22.49
N LEU A 667 4.08 17.87 22.42
CA LEU A 667 4.69 19.05 21.82
C LEU A 667 4.31 19.19 20.35
N ASN A 668 4.35 18.10 19.58
CA ASN A 668 3.91 18.07 18.18
C ASN A 668 2.43 18.46 18.05
N LEU A 669 1.56 17.89 18.89
CA LEU A 669 0.13 18.18 18.89
C LEU A 669 -0.17 19.65 19.23
N LEU A 670 0.48 20.18 20.28
CA LEU A 670 0.41 21.59 20.65
C LEU A 670 0.90 22.48 19.50
N SER A 671 1.99 22.09 18.85
CA SER A 671 2.58 22.83 17.73
C SER A 671 1.62 22.92 16.54
N ILE A 672 0.87 21.86 16.23
CA ILE A 672 -0.14 21.92 15.16
C ILE A 672 -1.22 22.96 15.50
N ALA A 673 -1.71 22.98 16.73
CA ALA A 673 -2.71 23.96 17.17
C ALA A 673 -2.17 25.40 17.12
N LEU A 674 -0.95 25.61 17.64
CA LEU A 674 -0.28 26.90 17.61
C LEU A 674 0.06 27.36 16.18
N TYR A 675 0.43 26.45 15.30
CA TYR A 675 0.66 26.73 13.88
C TYR A 675 -0.62 27.20 13.20
N LEU A 676 -1.75 26.50 13.40
CA LEU A 676 -3.03 26.90 12.83
C LEU A 676 -3.46 28.29 13.33
N LEU A 677 -3.26 28.57 14.62
CA LEU A 677 -3.56 29.88 15.20
C LEU A 677 -2.66 30.98 14.62
N SER A 678 -1.34 30.83 14.75
CA SER A 678 -0.35 31.82 14.28
C SER A 678 -0.39 32.02 12.76
N GLY A 679 -0.47 30.95 11.99
CA GLY A 679 -0.62 30.98 10.54
C GLY A 679 -1.91 31.67 10.10
N SER A 680 -3.03 31.45 10.78
CA SER A 680 -4.29 32.15 10.48
C SER A 680 -4.20 33.64 10.79
N ILE A 681 -3.59 34.02 11.92
CA ILE A 681 -3.38 35.42 12.29
C ILE A 681 -2.52 36.13 11.24
N ILE A 682 -1.41 35.52 10.85
CA ILE A 682 -0.49 36.07 9.84
C ILE A 682 -1.20 36.17 8.48
N ALA A 683 -1.91 35.12 8.05
CA ALA A 683 -2.64 35.14 6.78
C ALA A 683 -3.69 36.26 6.73
N VAL A 684 -4.44 36.45 7.82
CA VAL A 684 -5.42 37.56 7.93
C VAL A 684 -4.73 38.92 7.97
N ALA A 685 -3.61 39.06 8.67
CA ALA A 685 -2.84 40.30 8.74
C ALA A 685 -2.31 40.71 7.36
N VAL A 686 -1.73 39.75 6.61
CA VAL A 686 -1.26 39.95 5.23
C VAL A 686 -2.42 40.32 4.32
N GLN A 687 -3.56 39.62 4.41
CA GLN A 687 -4.75 39.92 3.61
C GLN A 687 -5.33 41.32 3.90
N ARG A 688 -5.17 41.82 5.13
CA ARG A 688 -5.57 43.18 5.54
C ARG A 688 -4.55 44.27 5.18
N GLY A 689 -3.42 43.92 4.55
CA GLY A 689 -2.38 44.88 4.18
C GLY A 689 -1.58 45.42 5.36
N ALA A 690 -1.47 44.68 6.46
CA ALA A 690 -0.64 45.09 7.58
C ALA A 690 0.85 45.12 7.17
N HIS A 691 1.51 46.25 7.36
CA HIS A 691 2.96 46.38 7.12
C HIS A 691 3.74 45.67 8.24
N LEU A 692 4.24 44.48 7.94
CA LEU A 692 5.11 43.73 8.83
C LEU A 692 6.56 44.20 8.66
N PRO A 693 7.35 44.28 9.74
CA PRO A 693 8.80 44.47 9.63
C PRO A 693 9.42 43.38 8.75
N ALA A 694 10.44 43.72 7.94
CA ALA A 694 11.04 42.80 6.97
C ALA A 694 11.50 41.45 7.57
N GLU A 695 12.00 41.44 8.82
CA GLU A 695 12.36 40.20 9.52
C GLU A 695 11.13 39.33 9.84
N VAL A 696 10.03 39.96 10.30
CA VAL A 696 8.77 39.27 10.60
C VAL A 696 8.10 38.78 9.33
N GLU A 697 8.21 39.53 8.23
CA GLU A 697 7.73 39.12 6.91
C GLU A 697 8.45 37.86 6.41
N GLY A 698 9.79 37.82 6.50
CA GLY A 698 10.56 36.64 6.14
C GLY A 698 10.21 35.40 6.99
N LEU A 699 10.05 35.58 8.30
CA LEU A 699 9.60 34.51 9.21
C LEU A 699 8.17 34.05 8.91
N SER A 700 7.29 34.99 8.57
CA SER A 700 5.91 34.70 8.17
C SER A 700 5.84 33.90 6.88
N GLU A 701 6.69 34.21 5.89
CA GLU A 701 6.78 33.45 4.65
C GLU A 701 7.26 32.01 4.90
N VAL A 702 8.29 31.83 5.73
CA VAL A 702 8.78 30.50 6.14
C VAL A 702 7.65 29.69 6.79
N LEU A 703 6.86 30.31 7.67
CA LEU A 703 5.77 29.63 8.36
C LEU A 703 4.62 29.27 7.40
N LEU A 704 4.20 30.20 6.53
CA LEU A 704 3.10 29.97 5.60
C LEU A 704 3.46 29.00 4.47
N ARG A 705 4.63 29.16 3.83
CA ARG A 705 5.06 28.31 2.72
C ARG A 705 5.67 27.01 3.22
N GLY A 706 6.74 27.10 4.01
CA GLY A 706 7.47 25.93 4.51
C GLY A 706 6.64 25.12 5.51
N GLY A 707 6.06 25.79 6.51
CA GLY A 707 5.14 25.15 7.45
C GLY A 707 3.87 24.62 6.79
N GLY A 708 3.35 25.32 5.77
CA GLY A 708 2.15 24.89 5.04
C GLY A 708 2.37 23.60 4.25
N GLN A 709 3.54 23.44 3.63
CA GLN A 709 3.94 22.19 2.98
C GLN A 709 4.03 21.03 3.97
N LEU A 710 4.59 21.26 5.16
CA LEU A 710 4.69 20.24 6.21
C LEU A 710 3.32 19.87 6.79
N LEU A 711 2.45 20.86 7.00
CA LEU A 711 1.07 20.62 7.44
C LEU A 711 0.29 19.81 6.39
N LEU A 712 0.42 20.13 5.10
CA LEU A 712 -0.21 19.34 4.03
C LEU A 712 0.28 17.89 4.05
N GLY A 713 1.59 17.69 4.25
CA GLY A 713 2.18 16.36 4.42
C GLY A 713 1.56 15.59 5.59
N TRP A 714 1.37 16.24 6.74
CA TRP A 714 0.70 15.65 7.91
C TRP A 714 -0.77 15.31 7.61
N VAL A 715 -1.53 16.23 7.00
CA VAL A 715 -2.94 16.01 6.65
C VAL A 715 -3.08 14.83 5.69
N LEU A 716 -2.31 14.79 4.60
CA LEU A 716 -2.40 13.72 3.59
C LEU A 716 -2.01 12.35 4.16
N HIS A 717 -1.08 12.29 5.11
CA HIS A 717 -0.66 11.03 5.74
C HIS A 717 -1.51 10.65 6.97
N TYR A 718 -2.46 11.48 7.41
CA TYR A 718 -3.29 11.20 8.57
C TYR A 718 -4.78 11.10 8.25
N PHE A 719 -5.33 12.10 7.54
CA PHE A 719 -6.76 12.21 7.26
C PHE A 719 -7.36 10.98 6.54
N PRO A 720 -6.71 10.38 5.52
CA PRO A 720 -7.29 9.24 4.81
C PRO A 720 -7.61 8.04 5.72
N PHE A 721 -6.92 7.87 6.85
CA PHE A 721 -7.19 6.78 7.79
C PHE A 721 -8.55 6.88 8.48
N PHE A 722 -9.16 8.07 8.56
CA PHE A 722 -10.53 8.22 9.04
C PHE A 722 -11.58 7.68 8.06
N LEU A 723 -11.22 7.58 6.77
CA LEU A 723 -12.10 7.11 5.70
C LEU A 723 -11.96 5.60 5.44
N MET A 724 -10.99 4.93 6.08
CA MET A 724 -10.69 3.52 5.85
C MET A 724 -11.44 2.62 6.85
N GLY A 725 -12.36 1.80 6.35
CA GLY A 725 -13.11 0.80 7.14
C GLY A 725 -12.39 -0.55 7.30
N ARG A 726 -11.09 -0.55 7.59
CA ARG A 726 -10.26 -1.76 7.77
C ARG A 726 -9.56 -1.75 9.13
N VAL A 727 -8.87 -2.83 9.49
CA VAL A 727 -8.02 -2.90 10.68
C VAL A 727 -6.90 -1.84 10.61
N LEU A 728 -6.72 -1.08 11.68
CA LEU A 728 -5.69 -0.04 11.82
C LEU A 728 -4.92 -0.21 13.13
N TYR A 729 -3.66 0.21 13.09
CA TYR A 729 -2.70 0.10 14.19
C TYR A 729 -1.90 1.39 14.36
N PHE A 730 -1.31 1.56 15.55
CA PHE A 730 -0.57 2.76 15.94
C PHE A 730 0.60 3.12 14.99
N HIS A 731 1.26 2.11 14.40
CA HIS A 731 2.39 2.33 13.48
C HIS A 731 1.99 3.10 12.20
N HIS A 732 0.72 3.13 11.81
CA HIS A 732 0.24 3.83 10.61
C HIS A 732 0.41 5.36 10.69
N TYR A 733 0.47 5.92 11.90
CA TYR A 733 0.60 7.36 12.11
C TYR A 733 2.04 7.89 11.94
N PHE A 734 3.05 7.01 11.97
CA PHE A 734 4.46 7.44 12.00
C PHE A 734 4.89 8.29 10.80
N PRO A 735 4.48 7.99 9.55
CA PRO A 735 4.73 8.91 8.44
C PRO A 735 4.18 10.32 8.69
N ALA A 736 2.98 10.46 9.24
CA ALA A 736 2.41 11.75 9.61
C ALA A 736 3.20 12.40 10.77
N MET A 737 3.60 11.61 11.77
CA MET A 737 4.41 12.09 12.90
C MET A 737 5.74 12.73 12.45
N LEU A 738 6.40 12.18 11.41
CA LEU A 738 7.60 12.81 10.84
C LEU A 738 7.33 14.23 10.35
N PHE A 739 6.20 14.46 9.66
CA PHE A 739 5.79 15.79 9.21
C PHE A 739 5.45 16.72 10.36
N SER A 740 4.78 16.24 11.40
CA SER A 740 4.45 17.09 12.57
C SER A 740 5.69 17.49 13.37
N SER A 741 6.68 16.60 13.55
CA SER A 741 7.95 16.96 14.19
C SER A 741 8.80 17.94 13.37
N MET A 742 8.78 17.83 12.03
CA MET A 742 9.38 18.86 11.17
C MET A 742 8.67 20.21 11.34
N LEU A 743 7.33 20.21 11.37
CA LEU A 743 6.54 21.42 11.57
C LEU A 743 6.83 22.07 12.94
N THR A 744 6.95 21.27 13.99
CA THR A 744 7.33 21.72 15.34
C THR A 744 8.68 22.41 15.35
N GLY A 745 9.70 21.86 14.66
CA GLY A 745 11.01 22.51 14.60
C GLY A 745 10.97 23.89 13.94
N VAL A 746 10.24 24.02 12.81
CA VAL A 746 10.05 25.30 12.11
C VAL A 746 9.28 26.30 12.98
N LEU A 747 8.17 25.87 13.59
CA LEU A 747 7.30 26.72 14.39
C LEU A 747 8.02 27.26 15.63
N TRP A 748 8.66 26.40 16.41
CA TRP A 748 9.29 26.82 17.67
C TRP A 748 10.50 27.71 17.44
N ASP A 749 11.30 27.47 16.40
CA ASP A 749 12.36 28.41 16.02
C ASP A 749 11.79 29.78 15.66
N THR A 750 10.70 29.81 14.89
CA THR A 750 10.02 31.05 14.49
C THR A 750 9.45 31.79 15.70
N LEU A 751 8.70 31.11 16.57
CA LEU A 751 8.09 31.69 17.76
C LEU A 751 9.14 32.22 18.74
N LEU A 752 10.23 31.47 18.98
CA LEU A 752 11.29 31.92 19.87
C LEU A 752 12.01 33.16 19.32
N ARG A 753 12.22 33.25 18.00
CA ARG A 753 12.79 34.45 17.36
C ARG A 753 11.85 35.66 17.50
N LEU A 754 10.56 35.48 17.26
CA LEU A 754 9.55 36.53 17.42
C LEU A 754 9.47 37.01 18.88
N CYS A 755 9.43 36.09 19.85
CA CYS A 755 9.42 36.42 21.27
C CYS A 755 10.71 37.14 21.70
N ALA A 756 11.88 36.62 21.31
CA ALA A 756 13.16 37.21 21.66
C ALA A 756 13.29 38.65 21.14
N TRP A 757 12.81 38.91 19.92
CA TRP A 757 12.79 40.25 19.34
C TRP A 757 11.85 41.20 20.07
N SER A 758 10.71 40.71 20.56
CA SER A 758 9.74 41.53 21.30
C SER A 758 10.18 41.91 22.73
N LEU A 759 11.07 41.12 23.35
CA LEU A 759 11.37 41.17 24.78
C LEU A 759 12.71 41.84 25.13
N ALA A 760 13.65 41.96 24.19
CA ALA A 760 15.04 42.26 24.53
C ALA A 760 15.82 43.03 23.45
N SER A 761 16.92 43.69 23.86
CA SER A 761 17.91 44.26 22.93
C SER A 761 18.57 43.15 22.10
N PHE A 762 19.10 43.50 20.92
CA PHE A 762 19.57 42.54 19.91
C PHE A 762 20.53 41.45 20.46
N SER A 763 21.45 41.81 21.37
CA SER A 763 22.39 40.87 21.98
C SER A 763 21.71 39.92 22.99
N LEU A 764 20.78 40.42 23.79
CA LEU A 764 20.05 39.64 24.78
C LEU A 764 18.98 38.75 24.10
N ALA A 765 18.36 39.22 23.03
CA ALA A 765 17.42 38.46 22.20
C ALA A 765 18.07 37.19 21.62
N SER A 766 19.29 37.29 21.08
CA SER A 766 20.02 36.13 20.58
C SER A 766 20.30 35.09 21.68
N SER A 767 20.65 35.53 22.89
CA SER A 767 20.87 34.65 24.03
C SER A 767 19.59 33.94 24.48
N ILE A 768 18.46 34.64 24.52
CA ILE A 768 17.14 34.07 24.86
C ILE A 768 16.73 33.00 23.83
N HIS A 769 16.92 33.28 22.54
CA HIS A 769 16.62 32.32 21.46
C HIS A 769 17.44 31.03 21.59
N VAL A 770 18.76 31.16 21.74
CA VAL A 770 19.65 30.00 21.90
C VAL A 770 19.32 29.21 23.16
N LEU A 771 19.08 29.89 24.29
CA LEU A 771 18.70 29.23 25.54
C LEU A 771 17.35 28.51 25.41
N GLY A 772 16.38 29.09 24.71
CA GLY A 772 15.08 28.46 24.44
C GLY A 772 15.20 27.19 23.60
N VAL A 773 15.97 27.24 22.50
CA VAL A 773 16.22 26.05 21.66
C VAL A 773 16.97 24.99 22.44
N LEU A 774 18.01 25.36 23.20
CA LEU A 774 18.79 24.43 24.02
C LEU A 774 17.92 23.78 25.10
N SER A 775 17.01 24.54 25.74
CA SER A 775 16.06 24.03 26.72
C SER A 775 15.13 22.98 26.11
N LEU A 776 14.60 23.22 24.91
CA LEU A 776 13.78 22.23 24.20
C LEU A 776 14.57 20.96 23.86
N VAL A 777 15.80 21.10 23.36
CA VAL A 777 16.66 19.95 23.04
C VAL A 777 16.99 19.15 24.30
N LEU A 778 17.43 19.80 25.38
CA LEU A 778 17.73 19.13 26.65
C LEU A 778 16.48 18.49 27.27
N GLY A 779 15.33 19.14 27.20
CA GLY A 779 14.06 18.58 27.66
C GLY A 779 13.65 17.32 26.91
N THR A 780 13.82 17.31 25.58
CA THR A 780 13.55 16.09 24.77
C THR A 780 14.55 14.97 25.05
N ALA A 781 15.83 15.29 25.25
CA ALA A 781 16.86 14.31 25.63
C ALA A 781 16.61 13.71 27.02
N TYR A 782 16.24 14.53 28.00
CA TYR A 782 15.87 14.07 29.34
C TYR A 782 14.62 13.19 29.30
N SER A 783 13.62 13.58 28.51
CA SER A 783 12.43 12.75 28.29
C SER A 783 12.80 11.41 27.65
N PHE A 784 13.66 11.39 26.64
CA PHE A 784 14.17 10.14 26.08
C PHE A 784 14.87 9.28 27.13
N TYR A 785 15.70 9.84 28.00
CA TYR A 785 16.30 9.09 29.09
C TYR A 785 15.24 8.42 30.00
N LEU A 786 14.10 9.05 30.25
CA LEU A 786 13.01 8.45 31.03
C LEU A 786 12.28 7.33 30.28
N PHE A 787 12.07 7.47 28.97
CA PHE A 787 11.24 6.56 28.17
C PHE A 787 12.02 5.56 27.31
N HIS A 788 13.36 5.67 27.18
CA HIS A 788 14.19 4.78 26.37
C HIS A 788 14.05 3.28 26.71
N PRO A 789 13.74 2.83 27.95
CA PRO A 789 13.55 1.42 28.22
C PRO A 789 12.35 0.82 27.47
N LEU A 790 11.36 1.64 27.07
CA LEU A 790 10.24 1.15 26.25
C LEU A 790 10.69 0.63 24.88
N ALA A 791 11.74 1.24 24.32
CA ALA A 791 12.27 0.93 23.00
C ALA A 791 13.41 -0.09 23.06
N TYR A 792 14.42 0.13 23.91
CA TYR A 792 15.56 -0.78 24.07
C TYR A 792 15.27 -1.99 24.97
N GLY A 793 14.07 -2.05 25.55
CA GLY A 793 13.58 -3.17 26.31
C GLY A 793 13.62 -2.99 27.82
N MET A 794 12.61 -3.56 28.48
CA MET A 794 12.43 -3.56 29.92
C MET A 794 12.63 -4.97 30.48
N ALA A 795 13.42 -5.08 31.55
CA ALA A 795 13.62 -6.31 32.32
C ALA A 795 13.17 -6.11 33.77
N GLY A 796 12.48 -7.11 34.36
CA GLY A 796 12.08 -7.15 35.77
C GLY A 796 10.59 -6.94 36.06
N VAL A 797 10.22 -7.18 37.33
CA VAL A 797 8.85 -7.01 37.86
C VAL A 797 8.47 -5.54 37.80
N MET A 798 7.23 -5.28 37.39
CA MET A 798 6.63 -3.97 37.04
C MET A 798 6.70 -2.87 38.14
N GLY A 799 7.30 -3.16 39.30
CA GLY A 799 7.43 -2.28 40.47
C GLY A 799 8.56 -1.24 40.41
N LEU A 800 9.55 -1.37 39.52
CA LEU A 800 10.69 -0.43 39.46
C LEU A 800 10.45 0.83 38.59
N LEU A 801 9.35 0.90 37.83
CA LEU A 801 9.00 2.03 36.96
C LEU A 801 7.95 2.97 37.58
N LYS A 802 8.13 3.32 38.87
CA LYS A 802 7.23 4.24 39.62
C LYS A 802 6.96 5.60 38.93
N PRO A 803 7.89 6.22 38.18
CA PRO A 803 7.62 7.50 37.49
C PRO A 803 6.66 7.38 36.29
N LEU A 804 6.48 6.18 35.71
CA LEU A 804 5.62 5.95 34.55
C LEU A 804 4.17 5.61 34.93
N GLN A 805 3.87 5.49 36.23
CA GLN A 805 2.54 5.11 36.72
C GLN A 805 1.45 6.15 36.44
N GLY A 806 1.80 7.42 36.26
CA GLY A 806 0.85 8.48 35.91
C GLY A 806 0.19 8.26 34.53
N LEU A 807 0.96 7.76 33.56
CA LEU A 807 0.49 7.39 32.22
C LEU A 807 -0.08 5.95 32.18
N GLN A 808 0.38 5.06 33.07
CA GLN A 808 -0.20 3.71 33.23
C GLN A 808 -1.57 3.67 33.93
N SER A 809 -2.11 4.78 34.43
CA SER A 809 -3.52 4.81 34.87
C SER A 809 -4.49 4.46 33.71
N GLN A 810 -4.07 4.69 32.46
CA GLN A 810 -4.78 4.22 31.26
C GLN A 810 -4.60 2.71 31.00
N SER A 811 -3.55 2.06 31.50
CA SER A 811 -3.36 0.61 31.39
C SER A 811 -3.93 -0.18 32.59
N ARG A 812 -4.01 0.42 33.78
CA ARG A 812 -4.57 -0.22 34.99
C ARG A 812 -6.10 -0.33 34.98
N ASN A 813 -6.82 0.61 34.37
CA ASN A 813 -8.29 0.54 34.27
C ASN A 813 -8.80 -0.62 33.39
N PHE A 814 -7.92 -1.34 32.68
CA PHE A 814 -8.28 -2.47 31.84
C PHE A 814 -7.82 -3.84 32.36
N LEU A 815 -7.03 -3.89 33.43
CA LEU A 815 -6.59 -5.15 34.06
C LEU A 815 -7.56 -5.66 35.13
N GLY A 816 -8.56 -4.85 35.52
CA GLY A 816 -9.57 -5.22 36.54
C GLY A 816 -10.80 -5.97 36.02
N THR A 817 -11.01 -6.08 34.71
CA THR A 817 -12.18 -6.76 34.11
C THR A 817 -11.83 -7.89 33.14
N ALA A 818 -10.54 -8.21 32.99
CA ALA A 818 -10.05 -9.28 32.10
C ALA A 818 -9.56 -10.54 32.84
N SER A 819 -10.01 -10.79 34.09
CA SER A 819 -9.72 -12.04 34.81
C SER A 819 -10.79 -13.14 34.63
N CYS A 820 -11.83 -12.91 33.82
CA CYS A 820 -12.78 -13.94 33.41
C CYS A 820 -12.90 -13.93 31.88
N GLY A 821 -12.03 -14.68 31.19
CA GLY A 821 -12.08 -14.79 29.74
C GLY A 821 -10.81 -15.27 29.04
N ALA A 822 -9.77 -15.72 29.76
CA ALA A 822 -8.66 -16.44 29.16
C ALA A 822 -9.08 -17.90 28.87
N SER A 823 -9.89 -18.09 27.82
CA SER A 823 -9.97 -19.38 27.15
C SER A 823 -8.87 -19.40 26.08
N SER A 824 -7.90 -20.27 26.29
CA SER A 824 -6.96 -20.77 25.30
C SER A 824 -7.66 -21.09 23.97
N ARG A 825 -7.54 -20.19 22.98
CA ARG A 825 -7.80 -20.52 21.58
C ARG A 825 -6.73 -19.86 20.71
N THR A 826 -5.76 -20.70 20.37
CA THR A 826 -5.09 -20.72 19.07
C THR A 826 -5.97 -20.14 17.96
N LEU A 827 -5.52 -19.05 17.33
CA LEU A 827 -5.79 -18.85 15.90
C LEU A 827 -5.08 -20.00 15.17
N PRO A 828 -5.71 -20.66 14.18
CA PRO A 828 -5.21 -21.92 13.67
C PRO A 828 -3.83 -21.71 13.05
N ALA A 829 -2.84 -22.35 13.68
CA ALA A 829 -1.71 -22.88 12.96
C ALA A 829 -2.26 -23.74 11.81
N VAL A 830 -1.65 -23.63 10.65
CA VAL A 830 -1.69 -24.71 9.67
C VAL A 830 -0.93 -25.85 10.33
N ASP A 831 -1.64 -26.69 11.07
CA ASP A 831 -1.09 -27.89 11.67
C ASP A 831 -0.82 -28.90 10.55
N GLU A 832 0.42 -29.38 10.53
CA GLU A 832 0.85 -30.56 9.78
C GLU A 832 -0.06 -31.74 10.13
N ALA A 833 -0.81 -32.24 9.14
CA ALA A 833 -1.46 -33.53 9.27
C ALA A 833 -0.40 -34.65 9.24
N PRO A 834 -0.51 -35.67 10.10
CA PRO A 834 0.55 -36.64 10.34
C PRO A 834 0.72 -37.59 9.15
N GLN A 835 1.98 -37.84 8.77
CA GLN A 835 2.35 -39.00 7.97
C GLN A 835 1.97 -40.28 8.72
N ARG A 836 0.94 -41.00 8.27
CA ARG A 836 0.83 -42.46 8.40
C ARG A 836 0.06 -43.05 7.22
N ALA A 837 0.80 -43.88 6.47
CA ALA A 837 0.44 -44.98 5.55
C ALA A 837 -0.90 -44.93 4.79
#